data_AF-A0A9P6WHB7-F1
#
_entry.id   AF-A0A9P6WHB7-F1
#
_cell.length_a   1.000
_cell.length_b   1.000
_cell.length_c   1.000
_cell.angle_alpha   90.00
_cell.angle_beta   90.00
_cell.angle_gamma   90.00
#
_symmetry.space_group_name_H-M   'P 1'
#
loop_
_entity.id
_entity.type
_entity.pdbx_description
1 polymer ?
#
loop_
_entity_poly.entity_id
_entity_poly.type
_entity_poly.pdbx_seq_one_letter_code
_entity_poly.pdbx_strand_id
1 'polypeptide(L)'
;MNPQVRFIFFILIFIWILSTPTGNIDRYPSSIDRSYILQQFQNEINISRNALISDYELGYGNLTGLHLSYQDAIENRNISRWPFLDRKGPFIEEETYSILPNLVSRKAANVWNFEGNNVKLPSTRLDNSDEIIGSKINLGDYPLNISGSLRGEFKKLNLTEIGKKNLVPIHMPLPNYMKTLFDFRSRERRNKEEENKYPDYDDNLQQNQERLIHEGDHESHNEEDFGSLDVDLLPPDDHFKKIGNFTEDNGLARLSFTNIYPNHPIEGVDQSDTTLVDLNLKLSDVSEADEHILSLSGLYYQDNGNILVSTRSAKFAGPYSIPQLTLESGSYFDKAKWTLLSVFNETKIDNLKFQLIEELVDHSDRCEYIGYFHMESTNLTKDELKQIDYELKNPVGRPHKSVPELKLSSGLLYSPNCAIILDLGTAKGVRSEISDYSLRKTMIVASVVVLFQIWLLIRQMAQTNTPSTLSRLSFWTISLINMADGTLSVISLLSSMVYDELYIQFSVCSFLAFTCSAIYEMKYGVQIYCTQINERPLDWRTMLQGTPVDERAELRDQNLNDNPTAGTGNNANNNNNNNNTATPAPTTATTATTAATADEQAVGAEKQRLVFEYIFITIFNSFWIPQIYRNVLRGSRTSFTWEFMLGMSALRLIPIIYIDIFTNSFHHHKDIGFVIFLFFWMSLQLFVLFLQEILGPRFFLSDKYLPKTYNYHPIISKGDVESGFNLDAEEIVSDGSSADEDSRTLKYNIMTVNREFKACLFDMDGLLIDSETIYTISFSDILINKFNKTEGLTWDVKIQLQGLPGVKACQVVIDSYGLANDTTAEELYKLTSKRQEELWPTVGILPGVEKLINYLNEKKIPIGVCTSSHKDKFELKTSQHDVLFKLFDGNIITGDNPTIAGKGKPYPFIWWIGLDLINSKNGTQIKPEECLIFEDAMPGFISGKRAGGYVIWVPDDRALDVIPPSEITQLIGKNNEYGVILKSLEDFNPSDYNL
;
A
#
# COMPACT_ATOMS: atom_id res chain seq x y z
N MET A 1 -12.04 -14.24 2.00
CA MET A 1 -10.57 -14.13 1.90
C MET A 1 -10.01 -14.02 3.33
N ASN A 2 -9.20 -15.00 3.73
CA ASN A 2 -8.73 -15.25 5.11
C ASN A 2 -7.90 -14.05 5.65
N PRO A 3 -8.09 -13.58 6.90
CA PRO A 3 -7.31 -12.46 7.46
C PRO A 3 -5.79 -12.69 7.43
N GLN A 4 -5.34 -13.94 7.52
CA GLN A 4 -3.93 -14.28 7.32
C GLN A 4 -3.49 -14.11 5.86
N VAL A 5 -4.36 -14.41 4.89
CA VAL A 5 -4.09 -14.16 3.47
C VAL A 5 -4.07 -12.67 3.20
N ARG A 6 -4.89 -11.85 3.88
CA ARG A 6 -4.82 -10.38 3.76
C ARG A 6 -3.55 -9.82 4.37
N PHE A 7 -3.14 -10.29 5.54
CA PHE A 7 -1.91 -9.86 6.19
C PHE A 7 -0.66 -10.32 5.44
N ILE A 8 -0.65 -11.56 4.94
CA ILE A 8 0.40 -12.09 4.08
C ILE A 8 0.39 -11.40 2.72
N PHE A 9 -0.77 -11.05 2.16
CA PHE A 9 -0.86 -10.28 0.92
C PHE A 9 -0.37 -8.85 1.11
N PHE A 10 -0.65 -8.21 2.24
CA PHE A 10 -0.08 -6.91 2.59
C PHE A 10 1.42 -7.02 2.86
N ILE A 11 1.90 -8.05 3.55
CA ILE A 11 3.33 -8.30 3.74
C ILE A 11 4.00 -8.64 2.42
N LEU A 12 3.37 -9.40 1.53
CA LEU A 12 3.90 -9.73 0.22
C LEU A 12 3.86 -8.54 -0.71
N ILE A 13 2.88 -7.63 -0.59
CA ILE A 13 2.87 -6.34 -1.29
C ILE A 13 3.92 -5.42 -0.69
N PHE A 14 4.10 -5.37 0.62
CA PHE A 14 5.07 -4.51 1.28
C PHE A 14 6.50 -5.02 1.04
N ILE A 15 6.70 -6.34 1.08
CA ILE A 15 7.91 -7.01 0.61
C ILE A 15 8.03 -6.76 -0.89
N TRP A 16 7.03 -6.94 -1.73
CA TRP A 16 7.11 -6.67 -3.18
C TRP A 16 7.32 -5.19 -3.51
N ILE A 17 6.96 -4.24 -2.63
CA ILE A 17 7.29 -2.81 -2.76
C ILE A 17 8.72 -2.53 -2.26
N LEU A 18 9.20 -3.25 -1.24
CA LEU A 18 10.58 -3.15 -0.72
C LEU A 18 11.59 -4.02 -1.51
N SER A 19 11.10 -4.99 -2.25
CA SER A 19 11.80 -5.97 -3.09
C SER A 19 11.28 -5.97 -4.52
N THR A 20 10.53 -4.92 -4.91
CA THR A 20 10.65 -4.43 -6.27
C THR A 20 12.14 -4.27 -6.43
N PRO A 21 12.76 -4.93 -7.42
CA PRO A 21 14.17 -4.71 -7.65
C PRO A 21 14.33 -3.19 -7.71
N THR A 22 15.24 -2.63 -6.91
CA THR A 22 15.97 -1.45 -7.39
C THR A 22 16.36 -1.85 -8.80
N GLY A 23 15.67 -1.28 -9.80
CA GLY A 23 15.51 -1.90 -11.11
C GLY A 23 16.80 -2.55 -11.52
N ASN A 24 16.74 -3.83 -11.92
CA ASN A 24 17.88 -4.67 -12.23
C ASN A 24 19.14 -3.82 -12.42
N ILE A 25 20.14 -4.01 -11.57
CA ILE A 25 21.51 -3.67 -11.95
C ILE A 25 21.86 -4.71 -13.04
N ASP A 26 21.17 -4.61 -14.18
CA ASP A 26 21.56 -5.19 -15.45
C ASP A 26 22.87 -4.49 -15.74
N ARG A 27 23.92 -5.20 -15.31
CA ARG A 27 25.32 -5.03 -15.62
C ARG A 27 25.54 -3.82 -16.51
N TYR A 28 25.88 -2.69 -15.90
CA TYR A 28 26.54 -1.63 -16.67
C TYR A 28 27.65 -2.31 -17.47
N PRO A 29 27.69 -2.14 -18.79
CA PRO A 29 28.66 -2.82 -19.62
C PRO A 29 30.07 -2.56 -19.06
N SER A 30 30.92 -3.58 -18.99
CA SER A 30 32.32 -3.43 -18.57
C SER A 30 33.11 -2.46 -19.47
N SER A 31 32.59 -2.16 -20.66
CA SER A 31 33.14 -1.20 -21.62
C SER A 31 32.86 0.27 -21.29
N ILE A 32 31.94 0.58 -20.37
CA ILE A 32 31.68 1.96 -19.94
C ILE A 32 32.56 2.28 -18.73
N ASP A 33 33.69 2.94 -18.97
CA ASP A 33 34.60 3.37 -17.92
C ASP A 33 34.03 4.59 -17.18
N ARG A 34 33.31 4.32 -16.09
CA ARG A 34 32.74 5.36 -15.21
C ARG A 34 33.79 6.29 -14.64
N SER A 35 34.98 5.77 -14.35
CA SER A 35 36.06 6.56 -13.77
C SER A 35 36.61 7.57 -14.77
N TYR A 36 36.76 7.16 -16.03
CA TYR A 36 37.12 8.03 -17.14
C TYR A 36 36.07 9.12 -17.38
N ILE A 37 34.77 8.76 -17.46
CA ILE A 37 33.69 9.74 -17.68
C ILE A 37 33.64 10.76 -16.54
N LEU A 38 33.73 10.30 -15.29
CA LEU A 38 33.73 11.17 -14.12
C LEU A 38 34.91 12.14 -14.16
N GLN A 39 36.12 11.66 -14.46
CA GLN A 39 37.32 12.50 -14.53
C GLN A 39 37.23 13.54 -15.65
N GLN A 40 36.72 13.17 -16.83
CA GLN A 40 36.51 14.11 -17.93
C GLN A 40 35.48 15.18 -17.57
N PHE A 41 34.37 14.77 -16.94
CA PHE A 41 33.34 15.70 -16.49
C PHE A 41 33.84 16.67 -15.42
N GLN A 42 34.64 16.20 -14.46
CA GLN A 42 35.30 17.06 -13.47
C GLN A 42 36.22 18.10 -14.13
N ASN A 43 36.95 17.68 -15.17
CA ASN A 43 37.79 18.59 -15.95
C ASN A 43 36.95 19.65 -16.71
N GLU A 44 35.84 19.24 -17.30
CA GLU A 44 34.92 20.15 -18.00
C GLU A 44 34.30 21.20 -17.05
N ILE A 45 33.91 20.80 -15.84
CA ILE A 45 33.43 21.72 -14.80
C ILE A 45 34.54 22.70 -14.41
N ASN A 46 35.78 22.23 -14.24
CA ASN A 46 36.92 23.11 -13.94
C ASN A 46 37.15 24.15 -15.04
N ILE A 47 37.10 23.73 -16.31
CA ILE A 47 37.21 24.64 -17.46
C ILE A 47 36.08 25.67 -17.45
N SER A 48 34.84 25.23 -17.21
CA SER A 48 33.66 26.10 -17.16
C SER A 48 33.72 27.11 -16.00
N ARG A 49 34.20 26.69 -14.82
CA ARG A 49 34.46 27.59 -13.68
C ARG A 49 35.53 28.62 -13.99
N ASN A 50 36.63 28.21 -14.60
CA ASN A 50 37.71 29.11 -15.00
C ASN A 50 37.24 30.10 -16.08
N ALA A 51 36.39 29.66 -17.00
CA ALA A 51 35.80 30.53 -18.01
C ALA A 51 34.92 31.62 -17.39
N LEU A 52 34.15 31.27 -16.36
CA LEU A 52 33.29 32.21 -15.62
C LEU A 52 34.11 33.30 -14.89
N ILE A 53 35.40 33.07 -14.61
CA ILE A 53 36.32 34.06 -14.00
C ILE A 53 36.79 35.14 -15.00
N SER A 54 36.68 34.90 -16.32
CA SER A 54 37.18 35.85 -17.33
C SER A 54 36.37 37.17 -17.42
N ASP A 55 37.00 38.23 -17.91
CA ASP A 55 36.42 39.59 -17.96
C ASP A 55 35.54 39.80 -19.19
N TYR A 56 34.38 40.43 -18.98
CA TYR A 56 33.40 40.75 -20.03
C TYR A 56 33.98 41.63 -21.15
N GLU A 57 34.89 42.54 -20.80
CA GLU A 57 35.47 43.52 -21.72
C GLU A 57 36.51 42.92 -22.69
N LEU A 58 37.05 41.74 -22.39
CA LEU A 58 38.04 41.08 -23.25
C LEU A 58 37.43 40.47 -24.53
N GLY A 59 36.13 40.62 -24.73
CA GLY A 59 35.41 40.01 -25.86
C GLY A 59 35.32 38.50 -25.71
N TYR A 60 35.13 37.77 -26.82
CA TYR A 60 34.90 36.32 -26.93
C TYR A 60 35.94 35.42 -26.20
N GLY A 61 35.99 35.48 -24.87
CA GLY A 61 36.45 34.40 -24.01
C GLY A 61 35.42 33.27 -24.04
N ASN A 62 35.77 32.10 -23.51
CA ASN A 62 34.89 30.92 -23.43
C ASN A 62 33.69 31.11 -22.46
N LEU A 63 33.14 32.31 -22.41
CA LEU A 63 32.22 32.78 -21.38
C LEU A 63 30.77 32.28 -21.59
N THR A 64 30.41 31.89 -22.82
CA THR A 64 29.05 31.37 -23.13
C THR A 64 28.91 29.91 -22.72
N GLY A 65 30.03 29.23 -22.44
CA GLY A 65 30.10 27.77 -22.50
C GLY A 65 29.76 27.18 -23.87
N LEU A 66 29.59 28.03 -24.90
CA LEU A 66 29.11 27.67 -26.24
C LEU A 66 29.98 28.36 -27.29
N HIS A 67 30.74 27.58 -28.05
CA HIS A 67 31.73 28.12 -28.99
C HIS A 67 31.15 28.88 -30.19
N LEU A 68 29.83 28.83 -30.43
CA LEU A 68 29.15 29.42 -31.59
C LEU A 68 28.01 30.36 -31.17
N SER A 69 27.89 31.51 -31.84
CA SER A 69 26.68 32.37 -31.80
C SER A 69 25.54 31.78 -32.64
N TYR A 70 24.33 32.34 -32.53
CA TYR A 70 23.19 32.00 -33.38
C TYR A 70 23.54 32.12 -34.87
N GLN A 71 24.17 33.23 -35.26
CA GLN A 71 24.59 33.44 -36.65
C GLN A 71 25.65 32.43 -37.10
N ASP A 72 26.64 32.11 -36.25
CA ASP A 72 27.68 31.13 -36.59
C ASP A 72 27.11 29.71 -36.74
N ALA A 73 26.10 29.38 -35.92
CA ALA A 73 25.42 28.10 -35.98
C ALA A 73 24.63 27.96 -37.28
N ILE A 74 23.93 29.02 -37.72
CA ILE A 74 23.24 29.04 -39.02
C ILE A 74 24.25 28.95 -40.18
N GLU A 75 25.38 29.65 -40.06
CA GLU A 75 26.46 29.63 -41.07
C GLU A 75 27.29 28.32 -41.05
N ASN A 76 27.04 27.40 -40.11
CA ASN A 76 27.82 26.17 -39.89
C ASN A 76 29.33 26.43 -39.79
N ARG A 77 29.75 27.45 -39.03
CA ARG A 77 31.17 27.75 -38.83
C ARG A 77 31.86 26.64 -38.03
N ASN A 78 33.10 26.33 -38.43
CA ASN A 78 33.89 25.28 -37.78
C ASN A 78 34.39 25.73 -36.39
N ILE A 79 33.96 25.03 -35.36
CA ILE A 79 34.30 25.24 -33.94
C ILE A 79 35.82 25.22 -33.71
N SER A 80 36.58 24.42 -34.46
CA SER A 80 38.04 24.31 -34.30
C SER A 80 38.81 25.59 -34.63
N ARG A 81 38.16 26.59 -35.25
CA ARG A 81 38.73 27.91 -35.53
C ARG A 81 38.44 28.95 -34.44
N TRP A 82 37.80 28.54 -33.35
CA TRP A 82 37.55 29.39 -32.20
C TRP A 82 38.86 29.66 -31.42
N PRO A 83 39.08 30.89 -30.91
CA PRO A 83 38.25 32.09 -31.04
C PRO A 83 38.36 32.73 -32.43
N PHE A 84 37.24 33.21 -32.98
CA PHE A 84 37.21 33.80 -34.31
C PHE A 84 37.84 35.20 -34.34
N LEU A 85 38.78 35.42 -35.27
CA LEU A 85 39.59 36.65 -35.35
C LEU A 85 38.81 37.90 -35.84
N ASP A 86 37.64 37.70 -36.45
CA ASP A 86 36.74 38.74 -36.97
C ASP A 86 35.93 39.45 -35.87
N ARG A 87 35.93 38.90 -34.65
CA ARG A 87 35.17 39.43 -33.52
C ARG A 87 36.10 40.04 -32.48
N LYS A 88 36.36 41.34 -32.64
CA LYS A 88 37.17 42.13 -31.70
C LYS A 88 36.30 43.20 -31.06
N GLY A 89 36.12 43.14 -29.74
CA GLY A 89 35.32 44.10 -28.99
C GLY A 89 34.60 43.44 -27.80
N PRO A 90 33.98 44.24 -26.92
CA PRO A 90 33.17 43.72 -25.81
C PRO A 90 31.99 42.90 -26.36
N PHE A 91 31.45 42.01 -25.53
CA PHE A 91 30.22 41.29 -25.88
C PHE A 91 29.05 42.27 -26.06
N ILE A 92 28.23 42.02 -27.08
CA ILE A 92 27.08 42.85 -27.47
C ILE A 92 25.90 41.90 -27.70
N GLU A 93 24.75 42.13 -27.08
CA GLU A 93 23.57 41.25 -27.22
C GLU A 93 22.92 41.40 -28.61
N GLU A 94 23.53 40.71 -29.59
CA GLU A 94 23.11 40.61 -30.99
C GLU A 94 23.27 39.16 -31.47
N GLU A 95 22.54 38.77 -32.52
CA GLU A 95 22.58 37.41 -33.12
C GLU A 95 23.99 36.94 -33.54
N THR A 96 24.92 37.90 -33.71
CA THR A 96 26.33 37.65 -34.01
C THR A 96 27.15 37.27 -32.79
N TYR A 97 26.77 37.61 -31.56
CA TYR A 97 27.54 37.26 -30.35
C TYR A 97 26.77 36.33 -29.42
N SER A 98 25.43 36.46 -29.39
CA SER A 98 24.53 35.70 -28.53
C SER A 98 24.09 34.39 -29.21
N ILE A 99 23.71 33.41 -28.40
CA ILE A 99 22.97 32.23 -28.87
C ILE A 99 21.50 32.57 -29.19
N LEU A 100 21.04 33.75 -28.76
CA LEU A 100 19.69 34.22 -29.00
C LEU A 100 19.60 34.92 -30.36
N PRO A 101 18.57 34.63 -31.17
CA PRO A 101 18.24 35.47 -32.31
C PRO A 101 17.79 36.86 -31.85
N ASN A 102 18.10 37.90 -32.63
CA ASN A 102 17.69 39.28 -32.35
C ASN A 102 16.18 39.43 -32.05
N LEU A 103 15.34 38.59 -32.66
CA LEU A 103 13.91 38.55 -32.38
C LEU A 103 13.60 38.14 -30.93
N VAL A 104 14.26 37.09 -30.44
CA VAL A 104 14.08 36.58 -29.08
C VAL A 104 14.67 37.55 -28.07
N SER A 105 15.88 38.09 -28.32
CA SER A 105 16.47 39.11 -27.44
C SER A 105 15.55 40.33 -27.31
N ARG A 106 14.91 40.78 -28.40
CA ARG A 106 13.89 41.87 -28.35
C ARG A 106 12.68 41.51 -27.51
N LYS A 107 12.11 40.31 -27.69
CA LYS A 107 10.94 39.89 -26.90
C LYS A 107 11.31 39.72 -25.42
N ALA A 108 12.49 39.20 -25.12
CA ALA A 108 13.02 39.09 -23.77
C ALA A 108 13.22 40.47 -23.12
N ALA A 109 13.74 41.45 -23.87
CA ALA A 109 13.83 42.84 -23.40
C ALA A 109 12.44 43.43 -23.11
N ASN A 110 11.44 43.15 -23.94
CA ASN A 110 10.06 43.60 -23.68
C ASN A 110 9.47 43.01 -22.38
N VAL A 111 9.79 41.75 -22.06
CA VAL A 111 9.39 41.13 -20.78
C VAL A 111 10.00 41.89 -19.60
N TRP A 112 11.29 42.24 -19.68
CA TRP A 112 11.99 42.97 -18.61
C TRP A 112 11.63 44.46 -18.53
N ASN A 113 11.17 45.05 -19.64
CA ASN A 113 10.78 46.46 -19.71
C ASN A 113 9.32 46.73 -19.28
N PHE A 114 8.62 45.69 -18.81
CA PHE A 114 7.18 45.74 -18.52
C PHE A 114 6.78 46.80 -17.48
N GLU A 115 7.62 47.13 -16.50
CA GLU A 115 7.37 48.17 -15.48
C GLU A 115 8.21 49.45 -15.66
N GLY A 116 8.79 49.68 -16.84
CA GLY A 116 9.50 50.93 -17.16
C GLY A 116 10.99 50.95 -16.87
N ASN A 117 11.56 49.79 -16.50
CA ASN A 117 13.00 49.57 -16.64
C ASN A 117 13.32 49.50 -18.14
N ASN A 118 14.41 50.14 -18.58
CA ASN A 118 14.72 50.24 -20.00
C ASN A 118 16.01 49.47 -20.33
N VAL A 119 15.87 48.18 -20.60
CA VAL A 119 16.86 47.36 -21.27
C VAL A 119 16.95 47.84 -22.72
N LYS A 120 18.05 48.50 -23.08
CA LYS A 120 18.30 49.00 -24.44
C LYS A 120 19.16 48.02 -25.21
N LEU A 121 18.63 47.46 -26.29
CA LEU A 121 19.38 46.56 -27.16
C LEU A 121 20.15 47.34 -28.26
N PRO A 122 21.38 46.91 -28.61
CA PRO A 122 22.27 47.59 -29.57
C PRO A 122 21.66 47.79 -30.98
N SER A 123 20.84 46.85 -31.45
CA SER A 123 20.28 46.81 -32.80
C SER A 123 18.78 47.20 -32.87
N THR A 124 18.40 48.32 -32.24
CA THR A 124 17.04 48.89 -32.35
C THR A 124 17.04 50.43 -32.42
N ARG A 125 17.27 51.00 -33.61
CA ARG A 125 16.89 52.40 -33.91
C ARG A 125 16.01 52.55 -35.16
N LEU A 126 15.42 51.46 -35.64
CA LEU A 126 14.60 51.45 -36.86
C LEU A 126 13.43 50.46 -36.73
N ASP A 127 12.60 50.61 -35.70
CA ASP A 127 11.18 50.30 -35.79
C ASP A 127 10.47 51.41 -35.01
N ASN A 128 9.70 52.23 -35.71
CA ASN A 128 8.95 53.38 -35.17
C ASN A 128 7.72 52.90 -34.37
N SER A 129 7.94 52.10 -33.33
CA SER A 129 6.93 51.83 -32.29
C SER A 129 7.53 52.24 -30.95
N ASP A 130 7.33 53.50 -30.60
CA ASP A 130 7.44 54.03 -29.22
C ASP A 130 6.36 53.43 -28.29
N GLU A 131 6.13 52.12 -28.36
CA GLU A 131 5.08 51.41 -27.66
C GLU A 131 5.74 50.16 -27.06
N ILE A 132 6.05 50.02 -25.78
CA ILE A 132 5.38 50.49 -24.56
C ILE A 132 6.49 50.64 -23.51
N ILE A 133 6.77 51.86 -23.03
CA ILE A 133 7.49 52.02 -21.76
C ILE A 133 6.44 51.72 -20.68
N GLY A 134 6.58 50.59 -20.00
CA GLY A 134 5.74 50.29 -18.84
C GLY A 134 5.79 51.43 -17.84
N SER A 135 4.66 51.85 -17.29
CA SER A 135 4.68 52.65 -16.07
C SER A 135 4.79 51.69 -14.90
N LYS A 136 5.74 51.91 -13.99
CA LYS A 136 5.85 51.12 -12.76
C LYS A 136 4.48 51.03 -12.08
N ILE A 137 3.94 49.82 -11.98
CA ILE A 137 2.56 49.58 -11.53
C ILE A 137 2.41 49.99 -10.07
N ASN A 138 3.44 49.69 -9.26
CA ASN A 138 3.49 50.01 -7.84
C ASN A 138 4.71 50.89 -7.50
N LEU A 139 4.57 51.74 -6.49
CA LEU A 139 5.64 52.64 -6.05
C LEU A 139 6.72 51.96 -5.17
N GLY A 140 6.49 50.73 -4.71
CA GLY A 140 7.39 50.02 -3.80
C GLY A 140 8.44 49.16 -4.51
N ASP A 141 9.07 48.27 -3.75
CA ASP A 141 10.18 47.41 -4.17
C ASP A 141 9.70 46.00 -4.54
N TYR A 142 10.57 45.24 -5.21
CA TYR A 142 10.28 43.86 -5.60
C TYR A 142 10.44 42.88 -4.42
N PRO A 143 9.71 41.75 -4.39
CA PRO A 143 9.82 40.77 -3.31
C PRO A 143 11.24 40.21 -3.18
N LEU A 144 11.83 40.17 -1.98
CA LEU A 144 13.20 39.68 -1.81
C LEU A 144 13.29 38.15 -1.91
N ASN A 145 12.29 37.47 -1.33
CA ASN A 145 12.13 36.03 -1.43
C ASN A 145 10.92 35.70 -2.32
N ILE A 146 11.16 34.96 -3.40
CA ILE A 146 10.14 34.58 -4.38
C ILE A 146 9.78 33.10 -4.30
N SER A 147 10.21 32.41 -3.24
CA SER A 147 9.90 31.00 -3.02
C SER A 147 8.38 30.79 -2.91
N GLY A 148 7.84 29.96 -3.80
CA GLY A 148 6.39 29.77 -3.92
C GLY A 148 5.97 29.14 -5.23
N SER A 149 4.67 28.90 -5.36
CA SER A 149 4.08 28.29 -6.57
C SER A 149 3.10 29.26 -7.21
N LEU A 150 3.35 29.58 -8.48
CA LEU A 150 2.51 30.43 -9.33
C LEU A 150 1.81 29.56 -10.38
N ARG A 151 0.59 29.96 -10.73
CA ARG A 151 -0.20 29.35 -11.82
C ARG A 151 -0.51 30.42 -12.85
N GLY A 152 -0.35 30.06 -14.11
CA GLY A 152 -0.66 30.89 -15.26
C GLY A 152 -0.98 30.03 -16.48
N GLU A 153 -1.12 30.68 -17.62
CA GLU A 153 -1.33 30.03 -18.91
C GLU A 153 -0.10 30.30 -19.80
N PHE A 154 0.23 29.32 -20.64
CA PHE A 154 1.23 29.49 -21.67
C PHE A 154 0.60 29.41 -23.05
N LYS A 155 1.15 30.17 -23.99
CA LYS A 155 0.82 30.13 -25.41
C LYS A 155 2.08 29.87 -26.22
N LYS A 156 2.06 28.85 -27.05
CA LYS A 156 3.07 28.58 -28.06
C LYS A 156 2.90 29.59 -29.19
N LEU A 157 3.98 30.27 -29.55
CA LEU A 157 3.94 31.24 -30.63
C LEU A 157 4.28 30.57 -31.96
N ASN A 158 3.40 30.75 -32.94
CA ASN A 158 3.64 30.26 -34.28
C ASN A 158 4.69 31.13 -34.99
N LEU A 159 5.73 30.48 -35.52
CA LEU A 159 6.84 31.10 -36.23
C LEU A 159 6.41 31.93 -37.46
N THR A 160 5.20 31.67 -37.99
CA THR A 160 4.61 32.39 -39.11
C THR A 160 4.03 33.76 -38.73
N GLU A 161 3.64 33.98 -37.47
CA GLU A 161 3.07 35.24 -36.98
C GLU A 161 4.14 36.30 -36.66
N ILE A 162 5.40 35.89 -36.46
CA ILE A 162 6.46 36.77 -35.92
C ILE A 162 7.35 37.41 -37.03
N GLY A 163 6.84 37.45 -38.27
CA GLY A 163 7.57 37.98 -39.42
C GLY A 163 8.40 36.92 -40.14
N LYS A 164 8.59 37.11 -41.45
CA LYS A 164 9.00 36.12 -42.46
C LYS A 164 10.36 35.40 -42.31
N LYS A 165 10.99 35.38 -41.12
CA LYS A 165 12.21 34.57 -40.86
C LYS A 165 11.85 33.37 -39.98
N ASN A 166 11.84 32.18 -40.57
CA ASN A 166 11.73 30.94 -39.81
C ASN A 166 12.93 30.82 -38.85
N LEU A 167 12.67 30.59 -37.55
CA LEU A 167 13.74 30.29 -36.59
C LEU A 167 14.36 28.94 -36.94
N VAL A 168 15.69 28.87 -36.87
CA VAL A 168 16.44 27.64 -37.18
C VAL A 168 16.93 27.02 -35.86
N PRO A 169 16.69 25.71 -35.64
CA PRO A 169 17.18 25.03 -34.43
C PRO A 169 18.72 24.93 -34.45
N ILE A 170 19.33 25.19 -33.30
CA ILE A 170 20.79 25.09 -33.10
C ILE A 170 21.14 23.66 -32.69
N HIS A 171 22.03 23.02 -33.45
CA HIS A 171 22.53 21.70 -33.12
C HIS A 171 23.51 21.75 -31.93
N MET A 172 23.15 21.12 -30.81
CA MET A 172 23.98 21.00 -29.60
C MET A 172 24.47 19.55 -29.45
N PRO A 173 25.70 19.21 -29.90
CA PRO A 173 26.21 17.84 -29.81
C PRO A 173 26.53 17.45 -28.37
N LEU A 174 26.27 16.18 -28.02
CA LEU A 174 26.76 15.62 -26.76
C LEU A 174 28.28 15.44 -26.79
N PRO A 175 29.00 15.64 -25.66
CA PRO A 175 30.42 15.32 -25.56
C PRO A 175 30.70 13.85 -25.91
N ASN A 176 31.77 13.60 -26.67
CA ASN A 176 32.11 12.26 -27.14
C ASN A 176 32.25 11.23 -26.00
N TYR A 177 32.76 11.66 -24.84
CA TYR A 177 32.93 10.78 -23.68
C TYR A 177 31.61 10.40 -22.98
N MET A 178 30.51 11.11 -23.26
CA MET A 178 29.17 10.79 -22.74
C MET A 178 28.27 10.06 -23.75
N LYS A 179 28.67 9.98 -25.03
CA LYS A 179 27.85 9.41 -26.11
C LYS A 179 27.51 7.93 -25.88
N THR A 180 28.48 7.13 -25.44
CA THR A 180 28.28 5.71 -25.15
C THR A 180 27.30 5.49 -23.99
N LEU A 181 27.38 6.33 -22.96
CA LEU A 181 26.45 6.31 -21.82
C LEU A 181 25.05 6.73 -22.26
N PHE A 182 24.93 7.78 -23.08
CA PHE A 182 23.66 8.22 -23.66
C PHE A 182 23.00 7.12 -24.49
N ASP A 183 23.73 6.50 -25.43
CA ASP A 183 23.19 5.44 -26.28
C ASP A 183 22.69 4.24 -25.45
N PHE A 184 23.40 3.89 -24.38
CA PHE A 184 22.99 2.85 -23.43
C PHE A 184 21.68 3.23 -22.72
N ARG A 185 21.62 4.42 -22.11
CA ARG A 185 20.43 4.90 -21.37
C ARG A 185 19.21 5.07 -22.27
N SER A 186 19.41 5.57 -23.48
CA SER A 186 18.33 5.75 -24.47
C SER A 186 17.79 4.42 -25.01
N ARG A 187 18.61 3.36 -25.05
CA ARG A 187 18.13 1.98 -25.32
C ARG A 187 17.33 1.44 -24.13
N GLU A 188 17.85 1.60 -22.92
CA GLU A 188 17.18 1.15 -21.69
C GLU A 188 15.77 1.73 -21.55
N ARG A 189 15.62 3.03 -21.83
CA ARG A 189 14.31 3.71 -21.81
C ARG A 189 13.36 3.20 -22.90
N ARG A 190 13.85 2.98 -24.13
CA ARG A 190 13.03 2.42 -25.20
C ARG A 190 12.54 1.00 -24.89
N ASN A 191 13.40 0.15 -24.34
CA ASN A 191 13.02 -1.21 -23.95
C ASN A 191 11.90 -1.18 -22.88
N LYS A 192 12.02 -0.31 -21.86
CA LYS A 192 10.97 -0.13 -20.84
C LYS A 192 9.66 0.42 -21.40
N GLU A 193 9.72 1.34 -22.36
CA GLU A 193 8.53 1.87 -23.05
C GLU A 193 7.83 0.79 -23.89
N GLU A 194 8.58 -0.07 -24.57
CA GLU A 194 8.04 -1.18 -25.37
C GLU A 194 7.41 -2.27 -24.49
N GLU A 195 8.06 -2.62 -23.39
CA GLU A 195 7.56 -3.57 -22.38
C GLU A 195 6.24 -3.09 -21.76
N ASN A 196 6.12 -1.79 -21.45
CA ASN A 196 4.89 -1.20 -20.92
C ASN A 196 3.74 -1.13 -21.96
N LYS A 197 4.07 -1.10 -23.26
CA LYS A 197 3.06 -0.97 -24.34
C LYS A 197 2.51 -2.33 -24.78
N TYR A 198 3.28 -3.41 -24.60
CA TYR A 198 2.89 -4.77 -24.95
C TYR A 198 3.34 -5.77 -23.86
N PRO A 199 2.56 -5.95 -22.79
CA PRO A 199 2.94 -6.80 -21.65
C PRO A 199 2.95 -8.32 -21.95
N ASP A 200 2.74 -8.75 -23.21
CA ASP A 200 2.50 -10.14 -23.60
C ASP A 200 3.39 -10.60 -24.78
N TYR A 201 4.54 -9.93 -25.00
CA TYR A 201 5.48 -10.30 -26.07
C TYR A 201 6.63 -11.17 -25.52
N ASP A 202 6.68 -12.40 -26.02
CA ASP A 202 7.52 -13.53 -25.59
C ASP A 202 9.05 -13.23 -25.64
N ASP A 203 9.76 -13.58 -24.56
CA ASP A 203 11.19 -13.33 -24.26
C ASP A 203 12.20 -13.95 -25.26
N ASN A 204 11.73 -14.67 -26.28
CA ASN A 204 12.56 -15.53 -27.13
C ASN A 204 13.27 -14.81 -28.30
N LEU A 205 13.12 -13.49 -28.46
CA LEU A 205 13.73 -12.73 -29.56
C LEU A 205 15.06 -12.04 -29.19
N GLN A 206 15.37 -11.82 -27.91
CA GLN A 206 16.62 -11.18 -27.50
C GLN A 206 17.86 -12.08 -27.67
N GLN A 207 17.73 -13.40 -27.53
CA GLN A 207 18.87 -14.31 -27.69
C GLN A 207 19.33 -14.52 -29.14
N ASN A 208 18.52 -14.16 -30.14
CA ASN A 208 18.88 -14.32 -31.54
C ASN A 208 19.60 -13.08 -32.12
N GLN A 209 19.46 -11.90 -31.51
CA GLN A 209 20.15 -10.69 -31.95
C GLN A 209 21.59 -10.60 -31.41
N GLU A 210 21.86 -11.17 -30.23
CA GLU A 210 23.21 -11.22 -29.65
C GLU A 210 24.15 -12.23 -30.34
N ARG A 211 23.60 -13.27 -31.01
CA ARG A 211 24.43 -14.24 -31.75
C ARG A 211 24.92 -13.74 -33.11
N LEU A 212 24.26 -12.74 -33.71
CA LEU A 212 24.64 -12.22 -35.02
C LEU A 212 25.77 -11.18 -34.99
N ILE A 213 26.20 -10.74 -33.80
CA ILE A 213 27.32 -9.77 -33.64
C ILE A 213 28.65 -10.48 -33.33
N HIS A 214 28.63 -11.78 -32.99
CA HIS A 214 29.82 -12.52 -32.54
C HIS A 214 30.39 -13.58 -33.50
N GLU A 215 29.85 -13.73 -34.71
CA GLU A 215 30.43 -14.58 -35.75
C GLU A 215 30.79 -13.76 -36.99
N GLY A 216 31.96 -13.11 -36.94
CA GLY A 216 32.45 -12.33 -38.07
C GLY A 216 33.85 -11.79 -37.92
N ASP A 217 34.76 -12.49 -37.23
CA ASP A 217 36.18 -12.10 -37.18
C ASP A 217 37.09 -13.32 -37.23
N HIS A 218 37.37 -13.80 -38.44
CA HIS A 218 38.61 -14.50 -38.79
C HIS A 218 38.79 -14.46 -40.31
N GLU A 219 39.55 -13.49 -40.82
CA GLU A 219 40.64 -13.70 -41.78
C GLU A 219 41.35 -12.38 -42.17
N SER A 220 42.58 -12.56 -42.65
CA SER A 220 43.73 -11.66 -42.65
C SER A 220 43.83 -10.60 -43.77
N HIS A 221 44.57 -9.51 -43.46
CA HIS A 221 45.45 -8.67 -44.32
C HIS A 221 45.06 -8.37 -45.79
N ASN A 222 44.88 -7.08 -46.11
CA ASN A 222 45.78 -6.29 -46.97
C ASN A 222 45.31 -4.83 -47.12
N GLU A 223 46.26 -3.89 -47.13
CA GLU A 223 46.11 -2.53 -47.64
C GLU A 223 46.00 -2.57 -49.17
N GLU A 224 45.01 -1.90 -49.77
CA GLU A 224 45.13 -1.10 -51.00
C GLU A 224 43.80 -0.40 -51.38
N ASP A 225 43.99 0.65 -52.18
CA ASP A 225 43.13 1.76 -52.63
C ASP A 225 41.69 1.49 -53.15
N PHE A 226 40.88 2.55 -53.02
CA PHE A 226 39.72 2.98 -53.82
C PHE A 226 38.52 2.03 -54.05
N GLY A 227 37.35 2.52 -53.62
CA GLY A 227 36.06 2.11 -54.21
C GLY A 227 34.87 2.58 -53.41
N SER A 228 34.19 3.61 -53.92
CA SER A 228 32.88 4.09 -53.47
C SER A 228 31.93 2.97 -53.06
N LEU A 229 31.56 2.91 -51.78
CA LEU A 229 30.35 2.24 -51.35
C LEU A 229 29.49 3.29 -50.66
N ASP A 230 28.49 3.76 -51.41
CA ASP A 230 27.36 4.54 -50.91
C ASP A 230 26.77 3.80 -49.71
N VAL A 231 27.15 4.23 -48.51
CA VAL A 231 26.35 3.98 -47.32
C VAL A 231 25.20 4.94 -47.46
N ASP A 232 24.07 4.40 -47.93
CA ASP A 232 22.79 5.09 -47.97
C ASP A 232 22.65 5.94 -46.71
N LEU A 233 22.62 7.25 -46.98
CA LEU A 233 22.20 8.29 -46.06
C LEU A 233 20.87 7.85 -45.43
N LEU A 234 20.95 7.27 -44.23
CA LEU A 234 19.82 7.36 -43.32
C LEU A 234 19.58 8.87 -43.11
N PRO A 235 18.40 9.38 -43.47
CA PRO A 235 18.16 10.82 -43.50
C PRO A 235 18.38 11.40 -42.09
N PRO A 236 18.97 12.60 -41.98
CA PRO A 236 19.25 13.21 -40.69
C PRO A 236 17.97 13.85 -40.12
N ASP A 237 16.86 13.13 -39.99
CA ASP A 237 15.57 13.75 -39.63
C ASP A 237 14.57 12.81 -38.95
N ASP A 238 14.97 12.07 -37.91
CA ASP A 238 13.97 11.41 -37.02
C ASP A 238 14.33 11.36 -35.53
N HIS A 239 15.54 11.78 -35.13
CA HIS A 239 15.90 11.88 -33.70
C HIS A 239 15.23 13.06 -32.96
N PHE A 240 14.64 14.01 -33.68
CA PHE A 240 13.90 15.14 -33.10
C PHE A 240 12.38 14.89 -32.97
N LYS A 241 11.90 13.67 -33.29
CA LYS A 241 10.46 13.34 -33.32
C LYS A 241 9.88 12.76 -32.03
N LYS A 242 10.62 12.82 -30.92
CA LYS A 242 10.06 12.68 -29.56
C LYS A 242 10.27 13.98 -28.78
N ILE A 243 9.83 15.09 -29.34
CA ILE A 243 9.40 16.23 -28.52
C ILE A 243 8.22 15.67 -27.70
N GLY A 244 8.35 15.65 -26.38
CA GLY A 244 7.23 15.33 -25.49
C GLY A 244 6.00 16.10 -25.94
N ASN A 245 4.87 15.40 -26.01
CA ASN A 245 3.67 15.78 -26.74
C ASN A 245 3.10 17.14 -26.27
N PHE A 246 3.64 18.26 -26.74
CA PHE A 246 2.95 19.55 -26.75
C PHE A 246 2.27 19.69 -28.10
N THR A 247 1.19 18.95 -28.28
CA THR A 247 0.38 19.05 -29.50
C THR A 247 -0.48 20.31 -29.48
N GLU A 248 -0.83 20.83 -28.31
CA GLU A 248 -1.69 22.01 -28.17
C GLU A 248 -0.89 23.33 -28.14
N ASP A 249 -1.45 24.35 -28.79
CA ASP A 249 -0.84 25.70 -28.87
C ASP A 249 -1.02 26.52 -27.58
N ASN A 250 -1.89 26.10 -26.66
CA ASN A 250 -2.09 26.75 -25.37
C ASN A 250 -2.25 25.70 -24.27
N GLY A 251 -1.85 26.02 -23.04
CA GLY A 251 -2.03 25.15 -21.90
C GLY A 251 -1.81 25.85 -20.56
N LEU A 252 -1.79 25.08 -19.48
CA LEU A 252 -1.58 25.55 -18.12
C LEU A 252 -0.10 25.47 -17.75
N ALA A 253 0.41 26.53 -17.13
CA ALA A 253 1.78 26.60 -16.62
C ALA A 253 1.77 26.75 -15.10
N ARG A 254 2.47 25.85 -14.41
CA ARG A 254 2.73 25.93 -12.98
C ARG A 254 4.22 26.15 -12.75
N LEU A 255 4.56 27.31 -12.19
CA LEU A 255 5.92 27.73 -11.90
C LEU A 255 6.16 27.59 -10.40
N SER A 256 7.10 26.76 -9.98
CA SER A 256 7.50 26.66 -8.57
C SER A 256 8.92 27.19 -8.42
N PHE A 257 9.07 28.35 -7.79
CA PHE A 257 10.36 28.98 -7.52
C PHE A 257 10.86 28.58 -6.13
N THR A 258 12.17 28.39 -6.03
CA THR A 258 12.87 28.13 -4.76
C THR A 258 14.12 29.00 -4.71
N ASN A 259 14.21 29.91 -3.74
CA ASN A 259 15.41 30.71 -3.52
C ASN A 259 16.52 29.86 -2.87
N ILE A 260 17.73 29.95 -3.42
CA ILE A 260 18.93 29.32 -2.86
C ILE A 260 19.82 30.40 -2.28
N TYR A 261 20.10 30.29 -0.98
CA TYR A 261 20.99 31.20 -0.27
C TYR A 261 22.35 30.51 -0.03
N PRO A 262 23.49 31.17 -0.32
CA PRO A 262 24.80 30.63 0.00
C PRO A 262 25.00 30.51 1.52
N ASN A 263 25.75 29.51 1.96
CA ASN A 263 25.96 29.25 3.39
C ASN A 263 26.93 30.27 4.02
N HIS A 264 27.89 30.77 3.24
CA HIS A 264 28.82 31.80 3.66
C HIS A 264 28.77 33.02 2.72
N PRO A 265 28.42 34.23 3.23
CA PRO A 265 28.54 35.43 2.43
C PRO A 265 30.01 35.72 2.12
N ILE A 266 30.31 36.10 0.86
CA ILE A 266 31.67 36.50 0.48
C ILE A 266 31.91 37.91 1.02
N GLU A 267 32.92 38.09 1.88
CA GLU A 267 33.31 39.41 2.38
C GLU A 267 33.71 40.34 1.21
N GLY A 268 33.07 41.51 1.11
CA GLY A 268 33.44 42.56 0.16
C GLY A 268 32.61 42.66 -1.12
N VAL A 269 31.58 41.82 -1.30
CA VAL A 269 30.61 41.93 -2.41
C VAL A 269 29.25 42.32 -1.83
N ASP A 270 28.62 43.38 -2.32
CA ASP A 270 27.22 43.72 -2.02
C ASP A 270 26.30 42.62 -2.62
N GLN A 271 26.17 41.51 -1.90
CA GLN A 271 25.34 40.35 -2.26
C GLN A 271 23.84 40.62 -2.05
N SER A 272 23.43 41.86 -1.75
CA SER A 272 22.07 42.14 -1.27
C SER A 272 20.99 42.19 -2.33
N ASP A 273 21.35 42.12 -3.62
CA ASP A 273 20.45 42.50 -4.71
C ASP A 273 20.23 41.41 -5.77
N THR A 274 20.93 40.27 -5.66
CA THR A 274 20.78 39.11 -6.56
C THR A 274 20.72 37.80 -5.79
N THR A 275 19.76 36.94 -6.13
CA THR A 275 19.59 35.63 -5.51
C THR A 275 19.56 34.52 -6.55
N LEU A 276 20.14 33.37 -6.25
CA LEU A 276 20.00 32.17 -7.07
C LEU A 276 18.60 31.59 -6.86
N VAL A 277 17.97 31.14 -7.94
CA VAL A 277 16.61 30.60 -7.92
C VAL A 277 16.53 29.36 -8.80
N ASP A 278 15.97 28.29 -8.25
CA ASP A 278 15.55 27.12 -9.02
C ASP A 278 14.07 27.26 -9.37
N LEU A 279 13.74 26.96 -10.63
CA LEU A 279 12.39 26.96 -11.17
C LEU A 279 12.03 25.55 -11.62
N ASN A 280 11.08 24.93 -10.93
CA ASN A 280 10.39 23.75 -11.43
C ASN A 280 9.14 24.19 -12.19
N LEU A 281 9.22 24.13 -13.51
CA LEU A 281 8.16 24.48 -14.42
C LEU A 281 7.43 23.21 -14.87
N LYS A 282 6.14 23.14 -14.55
CA LYS A 282 5.24 22.11 -15.06
C LYS A 282 4.30 22.75 -16.08
N LEU A 283 4.35 22.25 -17.30
CA LEU A 283 3.46 22.64 -18.38
C LEU A 283 2.53 21.47 -18.66
N SER A 284 1.23 21.74 -18.73
CA SER A 284 0.22 20.72 -18.99
C SER A 284 -0.78 21.22 -20.01
N ASP A 285 -1.33 20.31 -20.80
CA ASP A 285 -2.43 20.62 -21.71
C ASP A 285 -3.69 21.01 -20.91
N VAL A 286 -4.69 21.62 -21.56
CA VAL A 286 -5.92 22.06 -20.90
C VAL A 286 -6.67 20.88 -20.26
N SER A 287 -6.51 19.68 -20.81
CA SER A 287 -7.09 18.44 -20.30
C SER A 287 -6.27 17.73 -19.22
N GLU A 288 -5.08 18.28 -18.88
CA GLU A 288 -4.06 17.68 -17.99
C GLU A 288 -3.69 16.22 -18.36
N ALA A 289 -3.93 15.80 -19.61
CA ALA A 289 -3.64 14.44 -20.06
C ALA A 289 -2.13 14.21 -20.23
N ASP A 290 -1.44 15.19 -20.80
CA ASP A 290 0.01 15.21 -20.98
C ASP A 290 0.63 16.30 -20.10
N GLU A 291 1.70 15.93 -19.40
CA GLU A 291 2.44 16.83 -18.51
C GLU A 291 3.92 16.81 -18.85
N HIS A 292 4.52 17.99 -18.88
CA HIS A 292 5.94 18.16 -19.09
C HIS A 292 6.56 18.96 -17.95
N ILE A 293 7.55 18.35 -17.29
CA ILE A 293 8.24 18.95 -16.16
C ILE A 293 9.67 19.30 -16.58
N LEU A 294 10.00 20.57 -16.39
CA LEU A 294 11.29 21.18 -16.67
C LEU A 294 11.86 21.73 -15.37
N SER A 295 13.12 21.40 -15.09
CA SER A 295 13.87 21.98 -13.99
C SER A 295 14.88 22.96 -14.56
N LEU A 296 14.73 24.23 -14.22
CA LEU A 296 15.60 25.32 -14.63
C LEU A 296 16.26 25.92 -13.39
N SER A 297 17.45 26.46 -13.57
CA SER A 297 18.18 27.16 -12.51
C SER A 297 18.65 28.51 -13.05
N GLY A 298 18.68 29.51 -12.18
CA GLY A 298 18.70 30.88 -12.63
C GLY A 298 19.06 31.91 -11.56
N LEU A 299 19.04 33.16 -11.96
CA LEU A 299 19.24 34.32 -11.11
C LEU A 299 17.98 35.18 -11.09
N TYR A 300 17.73 35.77 -9.92
CA TYR A 300 16.71 36.77 -9.72
C TYR A 300 17.36 38.08 -9.25
N TYR A 301 17.08 39.15 -9.97
CA TYR A 301 17.53 40.51 -9.68
C TYR A 301 16.46 41.25 -8.88
N GLN A 302 16.74 41.47 -7.60
CA GLN A 302 15.80 42.10 -6.65
C GLN A 302 15.62 43.60 -6.90
N ASP A 303 16.57 44.25 -7.60
CA ASP A 303 16.50 45.68 -7.90
C ASP A 303 15.45 46.03 -8.95
N ASN A 304 15.30 45.17 -9.96
CA ASN A 304 14.48 45.43 -11.14
C ASN A 304 13.40 44.35 -11.39
N GLY A 305 13.31 43.32 -10.54
CA GLY A 305 12.30 42.27 -10.63
C GLY A 305 12.56 41.24 -11.73
N ASN A 306 13.69 41.30 -12.43
CA ASN A 306 13.98 40.43 -13.58
C ASN A 306 14.51 39.07 -13.13
N ILE A 307 14.06 38.01 -13.78
CA ILE A 307 14.48 36.63 -13.56
C ILE A 307 15.03 36.07 -14.87
N LEU A 308 16.16 35.38 -14.78
CA LEU A 308 16.82 34.68 -15.87
C LEU A 308 17.11 33.25 -15.46
N VAL A 309 16.58 32.26 -16.17
CA VAL A 309 16.77 30.83 -15.85
C VAL A 309 17.17 30.04 -17.10
N SER A 310 17.85 28.93 -16.89
CA SER A 310 18.26 28.01 -17.94
C SER A 310 18.11 26.56 -17.51
N THR A 311 17.76 25.68 -18.45
CA THR A 311 17.85 24.23 -18.26
C THR A 311 19.31 23.79 -18.14
N ARG A 312 19.52 22.59 -17.61
CA ARG A 312 20.84 21.97 -17.47
C ARG A 312 20.79 20.53 -17.98
N SER A 313 21.72 20.18 -18.87
CA SER A 313 21.85 18.82 -19.42
C SER A 313 23.31 18.52 -19.78
N ALA A 314 23.58 17.32 -20.30
CA ALA A 314 24.92 16.96 -20.80
C ALA A 314 25.31 17.68 -22.10
N LYS A 315 24.34 18.20 -22.88
CA LYS A 315 24.63 19.00 -24.10
C LYS A 315 24.65 20.51 -23.85
N PHE A 316 24.14 20.98 -22.71
CA PHE A 316 24.09 22.39 -22.36
C PHE A 316 24.39 22.65 -20.89
N ALA A 317 25.50 23.34 -20.63
CA ALA A 317 26.02 23.68 -19.30
C ALA A 317 25.28 24.85 -18.62
N GLY A 318 23.98 25.05 -18.93
CA GLY A 318 23.14 26.23 -18.66
C GLY A 318 23.53 27.16 -17.51
N PRO A 319 23.68 26.71 -16.24
CA PRO A 319 24.02 27.59 -15.13
C PRO A 319 25.30 28.41 -15.32
N TYR A 320 26.27 27.89 -16.06
CA TYR A 320 27.55 28.56 -16.32
C TYR A 320 27.43 29.61 -17.44
N SER A 321 26.40 29.54 -18.29
CA SER A 321 26.16 30.49 -19.39
C SER A 321 25.24 31.65 -19.00
N ILE A 322 24.54 31.56 -17.86
CA ILE A 322 23.59 32.57 -17.37
C ILE A 322 24.16 34.00 -17.38
N PRO A 323 25.38 34.30 -16.87
CA PRO A 323 25.88 35.67 -16.85
C PRO A 323 25.87 36.33 -18.23
N GLN A 324 26.05 35.56 -19.30
CA GLN A 324 26.07 36.10 -20.65
C GLN A 324 24.71 36.22 -21.31
N LEU A 325 23.72 35.50 -20.80
CA LEU A 325 22.32 35.62 -21.23
C LEU A 325 21.65 36.86 -20.60
N THR A 326 22.40 37.66 -19.82
CA THR A 326 21.92 38.95 -19.33
C THR A 326 21.89 39.96 -20.47
N LEU A 327 20.70 40.49 -20.78
CA LEU A 327 20.52 41.45 -21.88
C LEU A 327 21.20 42.81 -21.63
N GLU A 328 21.53 43.14 -20.38
CA GLU A 328 22.23 44.38 -20.02
C GLU A 328 23.73 44.13 -19.78
N SER A 329 24.57 45.00 -20.35
CA SER A 329 26.03 44.89 -20.25
C SER A 329 26.61 45.50 -18.97
N GLY A 330 27.72 44.93 -18.48
CA GLY A 330 28.51 45.47 -17.36
C GLY A 330 28.05 45.04 -15.97
N SER A 331 27.32 45.91 -15.26
CA SER A 331 27.09 45.72 -13.81
C SER A 331 26.25 44.48 -13.45
N TYR A 332 25.25 44.13 -14.26
CA TYR A 332 24.40 42.95 -14.03
C TYR A 332 25.10 41.64 -14.40
N PHE A 333 26.01 41.69 -15.38
CA PHE A 333 26.91 40.59 -15.71
C PHE A 333 27.82 40.27 -14.52
N ASP A 334 28.45 41.30 -13.94
CA ASP A 334 29.33 41.12 -12.78
C ASP A 334 28.56 40.61 -11.55
N LYS A 335 27.37 41.17 -11.27
CA LYS A 335 26.48 40.68 -10.20
C LYS A 335 26.13 39.19 -10.38
N ALA A 336 25.78 38.78 -11.60
CA ALA A 336 25.48 37.38 -11.92
C ALA A 336 26.69 36.46 -11.72
N LYS A 337 27.84 36.88 -12.26
CA LYS A 337 29.12 36.17 -12.16
C LYS A 337 29.50 35.91 -10.70
N TRP A 338 29.51 36.94 -9.85
CA TRP A 338 29.90 36.79 -8.45
C TRP A 338 28.91 35.94 -7.63
N THR A 339 27.61 36.07 -7.91
CA THR A 339 26.58 35.25 -7.26
C THR A 339 26.78 33.78 -7.58
N LEU A 340 26.99 33.42 -8.85
CA LEU A 340 27.23 32.03 -9.26
C LEU A 340 28.56 31.49 -8.72
N LEU A 341 29.62 32.30 -8.71
CA LEU A 341 30.91 31.91 -8.10
C LEU A 341 30.78 31.59 -6.62
N SER A 342 29.98 32.34 -5.86
CA SER A 342 29.77 32.05 -4.44
C SER A 342 29.18 30.66 -4.19
N VAL A 343 28.23 30.24 -5.03
CA VAL A 343 27.58 28.93 -4.89
C VAL A 343 28.50 27.83 -5.42
N PHE A 344 29.16 28.04 -6.56
CA PHE A 344 30.01 27.01 -7.15
C PHE A 344 31.31 26.77 -6.38
N ASN A 345 31.89 27.78 -5.73
CA ASN A 345 33.07 27.59 -4.88
C ASN A 345 32.78 26.75 -3.64
N GLU A 346 31.55 26.77 -3.10
CA GLU A 346 31.15 25.89 -1.99
C GLU A 346 31.08 24.41 -2.41
N THR A 347 30.78 24.14 -3.69
CA THR A 347 30.64 22.76 -4.20
C THR A 347 32.02 22.12 -4.49
N LYS A 348 32.39 21.13 -3.66
CA LYS A 348 33.59 20.29 -3.86
C LYS A 348 33.44 19.38 -5.09
N ILE A 349 34.27 19.61 -6.11
CA ILE A 349 34.27 18.84 -7.37
C ILE A 349 34.61 17.36 -7.14
N ASP A 350 35.46 17.07 -6.15
CA ASP A 350 35.90 15.71 -5.82
C ASP A 350 34.76 14.83 -5.26
N ASN A 351 33.67 15.44 -4.77
CA ASN A 351 32.53 14.73 -4.18
C ASN A 351 31.38 14.49 -5.17
N LEU A 352 31.56 14.79 -6.46
CA LEU A 352 30.53 14.57 -7.47
C LEU A 352 30.23 13.08 -7.63
N LYS A 353 28.94 12.71 -7.51
CA LYS A 353 28.48 11.34 -7.72
C LYS A 353 28.19 11.11 -9.21
N PHE A 354 28.47 9.90 -9.69
CA PHE A 354 28.17 9.49 -11.07
C PHE A 354 26.68 9.60 -11.41
N GLN A 355 25.79 9.43 -10.43
CA GLN A 355 24.34 9.59 -10.58
C GLN A 355 23.93 10.96 -11.14
N LEU A 356 24.66 12.04 -10.80
CA LEU A 356 24.40 13.36 -11.38
C LEU A 356 24.65 13.38 -12.89
N ILE A 357 25.66 12.64 -13.37
CA ILE A 357 25.98 12.56 -14.79
C ILE A 357 24.88 11.79 -15.52
N GLU A 358 24.39 10.70 -14.93
CA GLU A 358 23.27 9.92 -15.47
C GLU A 358 22.01 10.79 -15.63
N GLU A 359 21.67 11.57 -14.61
CA GLU A 359 20.57 12.52 -14.64
C GLU A 359 20.73 13.56 -15.76
N LEU A 360 21.92 14.16 -15.90
CA LEU A 360 22.22 15.13 -16.97
C LEU A 360 22.12 14.52 -18.37
N VAL A 361 22.53 13.26 -18.52
CA VAL A 361 22.42 12.51 -19.77
C VAL A 361 20.96 12.20 -20.10
N ASP A 362 20.16 11.80 -19.11
CA ASP A 362 18.72 11.56 -19.30
C ASP A 362 17.96 12.83 -19.72
N HIS A 363 18.34 13.99 -19.17
CA HIS A 363 17.78 15.27 -19.59
C HIS A 363 18.17 15.69 -21.01
N SER A 364 19.22 15.09 -21.59
CA SER A 364 19.74 15.47 -22.92
C SER A 364 18.84 15.05 -24.09
N ASP A 365 17.87 14.15 -23.88
CA ASP A 365 16.84 13.82 -24.87
C ASP A 365 15.83 14.95 -25.10
N ARG A 366 15.72 15.90 -24.16
CA ARG A 366 14.69 16.94 -24.18
C ARG A 366 15.18 18.22 -24.85
N CYS A 367 14.25 19.13 -25.14
CA CYS A 367 14.59 20.48 -25.58
C CYS A 367 15.22 21.27 -24.42
N GLU A 368 16.25 22.06 -24.73
CA GLU A 368 16.82 23.02 -23.78
C GLU A 368 15.99 24.28 -23.80
N TYR A 369 15.83 24.95 -22.65
CA TYR A 369 15.06 26.17 -22.52
C TYR A 369 15.83 27.25 -21.75
N ILE A 370 15.72 28.47 -22.24
CA ILE A 370 16.16 29.70 -21.58
C ILE A 370 14.90 30.51 -21.27
N GLY A 371 14.73 30.89 -20.01
CA GLY A 371 13.56 31.59 -19.51
C GLY A 371 13.88 33.00 -19.05
N TYR A 372 13.05 33.95 -19.48
CA TYR A 372 13.06 35.35 -19.07
C TYR A 372 11.73 35.65 -18.40
N PHE A 373 11.76 36.09 -17.14
CA PHE A 373 10.53 36.44 -16.42
C PHE A 373 10.68 37.79 -15.72
N HIS A 374 9.55 38.42 -15.42
CA HIS A 374 9.49 39.66 -14.65
C HIS A 374 8.47 39.53 -13.50
N MET A 375 8.93 39.79 -12.28
CA MET A 375 8.10 39.83 -11.07
C MET A 375 7.51 41.24 -10.90
N GLU A 376 6.23 41.34 -10.59
CA GLU A 376 5.55 42.62 -10.35
C GLU A 376 6.10 43.28 -9.07
N SER A 377 6.28 44.61 -9.10
CA SER A 377 6.69 45.37 -7.92
C SER A 377 5.60 45.38 -6.86
N THR A 378 5.96 45.51 -5.58
CA THR A 378 5.00 45.59 -4.48
C THR A 378 4.69 47.04 -4.09
N ASN A 379 3.69 47.25 -3.24
CA ASN A 379 3.42 48.56 -2.63
C ASN A 379 4.21 48.80 -1.33
N LEU A 380 5.18 47.94 -1.02
CA LEU A 380 5.98 47.95 0.20
C LEU A 380 7.41 48.38 -0.08
N THR A 381 8.10 48.92 0.95
CA THR A 381 9.52 49.27 0.84
C THR A 381 10.42 48.08 1.15
N LYS A 382 11.69 48.09 0.69
CA LYS A 382 12.69 47.04 0.92
C LYS A 382 12.84 46.67 2.41
N ASP A 383 12.79 47.65 3.31
CA ASP A 383 12.89 47.40 4.76
C ASP A 383 11.65 46.72 5.33
N GLU A 384 10.47 47.07 4.83
CA GLU A 384 9.22 46.40 5.21
C GLU A 384 9.19 44.95 4.71
N LEU A 385 9.70 44.70 3.50
CA LEU A 385 9.84 43.35 2.96
C LEU A 385 10.83 42.51 3.78
N LYS A 386 11.98 43.07 4.18
CA LYS A 386 12.94 42.39 5.09
C LYS A 386 12.29 42.02 6.42
N GLN A 387 11.47 42.91 6.99
CA GLN A 387 10.77 42.62 8.23
C GLN A 387 9.77 41.46 8.07
N ILE A 388 9.05 41.42 6.94
CA ILE A 388 8.11 40.34 6.62
C ILE A 388 8.88 39.02 6.45
N ASP A 389 9.96 39.00 5.69
CA ASP A 389 10.75 37.78 5.46
C ASP A 389 11.38 37.23 6.75
N TYR A 390 11.87 38.12 7.62
CA TYR A 390 12.40 37.72 8.92
C TYR A 390 11.34 37.07 9.81
N GLU A 391 10.13 37.64 9.85
CA GLU A 391 9.01 37.13 10.65
C GLU A 391 8.45 35.81 10.09
N LEU A 392 8.39 35.65 8.76
CA LEU A 392 7.98 34.39 8.14
C LEU A 392 8.97 33.26 8.42
N LYS A 393 10.27 33.57 8.37
CA LYS A 393 11.34 32.60 8.69
C LYS A 393 11.41 32.29 10.19
N ASN A 394 11.21 33.29 11.04
CA ASN A 394 11.26 33.17 12.50
C ASN A 394 10.00 33.79 13.10
N PRO A 395 8.90 33.04 13.28
CA PRO A 395 7.64 33.59 13.78
C PRO A 395 7.75 33.97 15.26
N VAL A 396 7.91 35.27 15.54
CA VAL A 396 7.96 35.85 16.90
C VAL A 396 6.63 36.52 17.27
N GLY A 397 5.69 36.61 16.32
CA GLY A 397 4.42 37.30 16.44
C GLY A 397 4.51 38.81 16.25
N ARG A 398 5.55 39.32 15.57
CA ARG A 398 5.70 40.77 15.36
C ARG A 398 4.63 41.27 14.36
N PRO A 399 3.92 42.37 14.65
CA PRO A 399 3.01 42.96 13.66
C PRO A 399 3.78 43.35 12.39
N HIS A 400 3.28 42.92 11.24
CA HIS A 400 3.80 43.28 9.93
C HIS A 400 2.62 43.62 8.99
N LYS A 401 2.92 44.32 7.89
CA LYS A 401 1.92 44.57 6.83
C LYS A 401 1.53 43.26 6.14
N SER A 402 0.38 43.23 5.47
CA SER A 402 -0.08 42.04 4.73
C SER A 402 1.01 41.54 3.78
N VAL A 403 1.30 40.25 3.84
CA VAL A 403 2.32 39.64 2.97
C VAL A 403 1.85 39.79 1.50
N PRO A 404 2.69 40.35 0.61
CA PRO A 404 2.32 40.50 -0.78
C PRO A 404 2.22 39.13 -1.48
N GLU A 405 1.26 39.02 -2.40
CA GLU A 405 1.15 37.86 -3.30
C GLU A 405 2.26 37.89 -4.36
N LEU A 406 2.71 36.72 -4.81
CA LEU A 406 3.67 36.62 -5.91
C LEU A 406 2.93 36.73 -7.24
N LYS A 407 3.31 37.71 -8.06
CA LYS A 407 2.71 37.95 -9.36
C LYS A 407 3.78 38.13 -10.40
N LEU A 408 3.72 37.30 -11.43
CA LEU A 408 4.56 37.37 -12.61
C LEU A 408 3.76 38.10 -13.68
N SER A 409 4.28 39.22 -14.17
CA SER A 409 3.57 40.05 -15.15
C SER A 409 3.66 39.48 -16.55
N SER A 410 4.83 38.97 -16.91
CA SER A 410 5.13 38.39 -18.22
C SER A 410 6.29 37.41 -18.10
N GLY A 411 6.31 36.41 -18.99
CA GLY A 411 7.37 35.42 -19.09
C GLY A 411 7.59 34.96 -20.53
N LEU A 412 8.81 34.61 -20.87
CA LEU A 412 9.21 34.08 -22.16
C LEU A 412 10.11 32.88 -21.95
N LEU A 413 9.78 31.75 -22.57
CA LEU A 413 10.68 30.59 -22.68
C LEU A 413 11.05 30.40 -24.14
N TYR A 414 12.34 30.32 -24.40
CA TYR A 414 12.87 30.03 -25.72
C TYR A 414 13.74 28.78 -25.69
N SER A 415 13.51 27.88 -26.65
CA SER A 415 14.34 26.72 -26.87
C SER A 415 15.27 26.90 -28.07
N PRO A 416 16.60 27.01 -27.86
CA PRO A 416 17.55 27.17 -28.96
C PRO A 416 17.66 25.94 -29.86
N ASN A 417 17.58 24.73 -29.29
CA ASN A 417 17.78 23.47 -30.04
C ASN A 417 16.52 22.94 -30.72
N CYS A 418 15.33 23.35 -30.27
CA CYS A 418 14.06 22.98 -30.89
C CYS A 418 13.38 24.13 -31.63
N ALA A 419 13.91 25.36 -31.53
CA ALA A 419 13.36 26.59 -32.11
C ALA A 419 11.90 26.88 -31.71
N ILE A 420 11.56 26.58 -30.45
CA ILE A 420 10.21 26.80 -29.87
C ILE A 420 10.23 28.05 -28.99
N ILE A 421 9.18 28.87 -29.09
CA ILE A 421 8.94 29.99 -28.18
C ILE A 421 7.60 29.78 -27.46
N LEU A 422 7.62 29.83 -26.14
CA LEU A 422 6.45 29.84 -25.29
C LEU A 422 6.33 31.20 -24.59
N ASP A 423 5.19 31.83 -24.77
CA ASP A 423 4.81 33.06 -24.09
C ASP A 423 4.04 32.69 -22.82
N LEU A 424 4.57 33.03 -21.65
CA LEU A 424 3.89 32.86 -20.39
C LEU A 424 3.25 34.20 -20.04
N GLY A 425 1.93 34.20 -19.99
CA GLY A 425 1.17 35.40 -19.62
C GLY A 425 1.36 35.75 -18.15
N THR A 426 0.36 36.43 -17.58
CA THR A 426 0.38 36.73 -16.14
C THR A 426 0.21 35.44 -15.33
N ALA A 427 1.07 35.21 -14.34
CA ALA A 427 0.93 34.12 -13.38
C ALA A 427 0.80 34.66 -11.96
N LYS A 428 -0.03 34.04 -11.14
CA LYS A 428 -0.25 34.46 -9.75
C LYS A 428 -0.08 33.28 -8.80
N GLY A 429 0.45 33.55 -7.61
CA GLY A 429 0.77 32.51 -6.66
C GLY A 429 0.89 32.99 -5.22
N VAL A 430 0.91 32.02 -4.33
CA VAL A 430 1.18 32.23 -2.91
C VAL A 430 2.59 31.79 -2.59
N ARG A 431 3.18 32.46 -1.60
CA ARG A 431 4.49 32.10 -1.05
C ARG A 431 4.46 30.72 -0.39
N SER A 432 5.58 30.01 -0.47
CA SER A 432 5.71 28.68 0.13
C SER A 432 5.49 28.72 1.64
N GLU A 433 6.05 29.72 2.34
CA GLU A 433 5.97 29.81 3.80
C GLU A 433 4.52 30.01 4.29
N ILE A 434 3.70 30.73 3.51
CA ILE A 434 2.27 30.91 3.81
C ILE A 434 1.51 29.61 3.59
N SER A 435 1.82 28.88 2.51
CA SER A 435 1.24 27.58 2.23
C SER A 435 1.54 26.59 3.34
N ASP A 436 2.78 26.55 3.82
CA ASP A 436 3.24 25.67 4.90
C ASP A 436 2.61 26.06 6.24
N TYR A 437 2.50 27.36 6.53
CA TYR A 437 1.78 27.84 7.70
C TYR A 437 0.29 27.47 7.68
N SER A 438 -0.36 27.53 6.51
CA SER A 438 -1.75 27.09 6.33
C SER A 438 -1.90 25.58 6.51
N LEU A 439 -0.96 24.80 5.96
CA LEU A 439 -0.94 23.35 6.09
C LEU A 439 -0.72 22.93 7.56
N ARG A 440 0.19 23.62 8.27
CA ARG A 440 0.40 23.44 9.71
C ARG A 440 -0.89 23.61 10.51
N LYS A 441 -1.64 24.69 10.28
CA LYS A 441 -2.94 24.93 10.94
C LYS A 441 -3.95 23.83 10.63
N THR A 442 -4.02 23.42 9.36
CA THR A 442 -4.90 22.34 8.90
C THR A 442 -4.60 21.03 9.66
N MET A 443 -3.32 20.66 9.77
CA MET A 443 -2.92 19.42 10.45
C MET A 443 -3.17 19.45 11.95
N ILE A 444 -3.04 20.61 12.60
CA ILE A 444 -3.43 20.78 14.01
C ILE A 444 -4.93 20.55 14.19
N VAL A 445 -5.77 21.14 13.33
CA VAL A 445 -7.22 20.93 13.36
C VAL A 445 -7.57 19.46 13.10
N ALA A 446 -6.93 18.82 12.12
CA ALA A 446 -7.12 17.39 11.85
C ALA A 446 -6.78 16.53 13.07
N SER A 447 -5.69 16.83 13.77
CA SER A 447 -5.30 16.13 15.00
C SER A 447 -6.35 16.27 16.12
N VAL A 448 -6.95 17.47 16.26
CA VAL A 448 -8.04 17.71 17.22
C VAL A 448 -9.31 16.94 16.84
N VAL A 449 -9.64 16.86 15.54
CA VAL A 449 -10.77 16.06 15.05
C VAL A 449 -10.58 14.58 15.40
N VAL A 450 -9.38 14.02 15.18
CA VAL A 450 -9.05 12.63 15.53
C VAL A 450 -9.12 12.40 17.05
N LEU A 451 -8.64 13.34 17.87
CA LEU A 451 -8.79 13.25 19.33
C LEU A 451 -10.25 13.17 19.77
N PHE A 452 -11.12 13.96 19.13
CA PHE A 452 -12.55 13.94 19.45
C PHE A 452 -13.23 12.66 18.94
N GLN A 453 -12.78 12.07 17.83
CA GLN A 453 -13.19 10.74 17.38
C GLN A 453 -12.81 9.65 18.40
N ILE A 454 -11.57 9.66 18.91
CA ILE A 454 -11.12 8.74 19.97
C ILE A 454 -12.00 8.89 21.21
N TRP A 455 -12.29 10.12 21.64
CA TRP A 455 -13.15 10.37 22.80
C TRP A 455 -14.56 9.80 22.63
N LEU A 456 -15.20 10.01 21.47
CA LEU A 456 -16.52 9.44 21.16
C LEU A 456 -16.48 7.91 21.14
N LEU A 457 -15.43 7.32 20.57
CA LEU A 457 -15.28 5.88 20.48
C LEU A 457 -15.10 5.23 21.86
N ILE A 458 -14.26 5.81 22.73
CA ILE A 458 -14.10 5.33 24.12
C ILE A 458 -15.44 5.37 24.86
N ARG A 459 -16.19 6.46 24.72
CA ARG A 459 -17.51 6.63 25.36
C ARG A 459 -18.51 5.59 24.85
N GLN A 460 -18.51 5.33 23.54
CA GLN A 460 -19.34 4.29 22.93
C GLN A 460 -18.96 2.89 23.43
N MET A 461 -17.67 2.56 23.49
CA MET A 461 -17.19 1.28 24.04
C MET A 461 -17.59 1.07 25.50
N ALA A 462 -17.53 2.12 26.31
CA ALA A 462 -17.90 2.07 27.72
C ALA A 462 -19.40 1.75 27.92
N GLN A 463 -20.25 2.25 27.03
CA GLN A 463 -21.71 2.01 27.06
C GLN A 463 -22.10 0.65 26.49
N THR A 464 -21.30 0.07 25.58
CA THR A 464 -21.55 -1.24 24.96
C THR A 464 -20.54 -2.30 25.42
N ASN A 465 -20.44 -2.53 26.72
CA ASN A 465 -19.49 -3.47 27.31
C ASN A 465 -20.07 -4.89 27.52
N THR A 466 -21.38 -5.09 27.33
CA THR A 466 -22.04 -6.38 27.55
C THR A 466 -22.14 -7.19 26.26
N PRO A 467 -22.03 -8.54 26.29
CA PRO A 467 -22.19 -9.37 25.10
C PRO A 467 -23.56 -9.18 24.40
N SER A 468 -24.62 -8.93 25.16
CA SER A 468 -25.96 -8.69 24.62
C SER A 468 -26.03 -7.40 23.79
N THR A 469 -25.36 -6.32 24.23
CA THR A 469 -25.30 -5.06 23.47
C THR A 469 -24.34 -5.15 22.28
N LEU A 470 -23.17 -5.77 22.45
CA LEU A 470 -22.20 -6.02 21.37
C LEU A 470 -22.80 -6.84 20.22
N SER A 471 -23.68 -7.80 20.52
CA SER A 471 -24.37 -8.60 19.49
C SER A 471 -25.29 -7.77 18.57
N ARG A 472 -25.70 -6.56 18.96
CA ARG A 472 -26.57 -5.69 18.15
C ARG A 472 -25.79 -4.82 17.15
N LEU A 473 -24.50 -4.63 17.39
CA LEU A 473 -23.64 -3.73 16.61
C LEU A 473 -23.11 -4.40 15.35
N SER A 474 -22.90 -3.64 14.28
CA SER A 474 -22.35 -4.17 13.02
C SER A 474 -20.83 -4.13 13.03
N PHE A 475 -20.20 -5.31 12.88
CA PHE A 475 -18.75 -5.43 12.71
C PHE A 475 -18.24 -4.63 11.49
N TRP A 476 -19.00 -4.65 10.39
CA TRP A 476 -18.63 -4.00 9.14
C TRP A 476 -18.65 -2.47 9.23
N THR A 477 -19.54 -1.89 10.04
CA THR A 477 -19.53 -0.44 10.31
C THR A 477 -18.23 -0.01 10.99
N ILE A 478 -17.83 -0.70 12.07
CA ILE A 478 -16.56 -0.41 12.76
C ILE A 478 -15.35 -0.72 11.87
N SER A 479 -15.42 -1.75 11.04
CA SER A 479 -14.34 -2.07 10.09
C SER A 479 -14.15 -1.01 9.00
N LEU A 480 -15.24 -0.42 8.48
CA LEU A 480 -15.15 0.67 7.50
C LEU A 480 -14.56 1.94 8.12
N ILE A 481 -14.98 2.28 9.34
CA ILE A 481 -14.40 3.37 10.14
C ILE A 481 -12.90 3.11 10.33
N ASN A 482 -12.53 1.88 10.70
CA ASN A 482 -11.14 1.48 10.90
C ASN A 482 -10.25 1.60 9.66
N MET A 483 -10.79 1.22 8.51
CA MET A 483 -10.07 1.34 7.25
C MET A 483 -9.79 2.80 6.90
N ALA A 484 -10.75 3.70 7.15
CA ALA A 484 -10.59 5.13 6.88
C ALA A 484 -9.54 5.79 7.80
N ASP A 485 -9.51 5.44 9.08
CA ASP A 485 -8.57 6.06 10.02
C ASP A 485 -7.18 5.43 9.92
N GLY A 486 -7.12 4.15 9.52
CA GLY A 486 -5.88 3.49 9.13
C GLY A 486 -5.25 4.13 7.89
N THR A 487 -6.02 4.44 6.85
CA THR A 487 -5.49 5.13 5.67
C THR A 487 -5.03 6.55 5.99
N LEU A 488 -5.79 7.29 6.83
CA LEU A 488 -5.38 8.62 7.30
C LEU A 488 -4.03 8.57 8.03
N SER A 489 -3.81 7.55 8.87
CA SER A 489 -2.53 7.34 9.56
C SER A 489 -1.38 7.12 8.58
N VAL A 490 -1.54 6.20 7.62
CA VAL A 490 -0.50 5.89 6.62
C VAL A 490 -0.17 7.11 5.76
N ILE A 491 -1.18 7.81 5.24
CA ILE A 491 -1.00 9.00 4.40
C ILE A 491 -0.28 10.10 5.19
N SER A 492 -0.66 10.31 6.45
CA SER A 492 -0.01 11.31 7.32
C SER A 492 1.45 10.93 7.61
N LEU A 493 1.74 9.65 7.81
CA LEU A 493 3.11 9.17 8.02
C LEU A 493 3.98 9.36 6.77
N LEU A 494 3.49 8.98 5.60
CA LEU A 494 4.21 9.17 4.35
C LEU A 494 4.44 10.65 4.06
N SER A 495 3.43 11.49 4.31
CA SER A 495 3.55 12.95 4.16
C SER A 495 4.59 13.54 5.11
N SER A 496 4.78 12.97 6.31
CA SER A 496 5.83 13.42 7.24
C SER A 496 7.25 13.25 6.68
N MET A 497 7.47 12.28 5.78
CA MET A 497 8.77 12.05 5.13
C MET A 497 9.01 12.99 3.95
N VAL A 498 7.95 13.56 3.38
CA VAL A 498 8.04 14.47 2.22
C VAL A 498 8.20 15.92 2.67
N TYR A 499 7.56 16.31 3.77
CA TYR A 499 7.55 17.68 4.28
C TYR A 499 8.39 17.80 5.57
N ASP A 500 9.71 17.97 5.42
CA ASP A 500 10.66 18.05 6.54
C ASP A 500 10.29 19.14 7.58
N GLU A 501 9.85 20.33 7.12
CA GLU A 501 9.48 21.44 8.00
C GLU A 501 8.17 21.21 8.80
N LEU A 502 7.37 20.23 8.40
CA LEU A 502 6.07 19.89 8.99
C LEU A 502 6.05 18.50 9.63
N TYR A 503 7.23 17.87 9.77
CA TYR A 503 7.40 16.51 10.26
C TYR A 503 6.66 16.26 11.58
N ILE A 504 6.78 17.16 12.56
CA ILE A 504 6.19 17.00 13.89
C ILE A 504 4.66 16.95 13.79
N GLN A 505 4.05 17.85 13.02
CA GLN A 505 2.59 17.94 12.92
C GLN A 505 2.00 16.72 12.21
N PHE A 506 2.63 16.27 11.12
CA PHE A 506 2.21 15.06 10.42
C PHE A 506 2.42 13.79 11.26
N SER A 507 3.53 13.72 12.02
CA SER A 507 3.82 12.59 12.91
C SER A 507 2.81 12.48 14.06
N VAL A 508 2.43 13.61 14.66
CA VAL A 508 1.40 13.64 15.72
C VAL A 508 0.04 13.19 15.18
N CYS A 509 -0.39 13.72 14.03
CA CYS A 509 -1.64 13.31 13.40
C CYS A 509 -1.62 11.81 13.04
N SER A 510 -0.51 11.33 12.47
CA SER A 510 -0.30 9.92 12.16
C SER A 510 -0.41 9.03 13.40
N PHE A 511 0.27 9.40 14.50
CA PHE A 511 0.27 8.64 15.74
C PHE A 511 -1.12 8.58 16.38
N LEU A 512 -1.88 9.68 16.37
CA LEU A 512 -3.24 9.73 16.89
C LEU A 512 -4.19 8.88 16.04
N ALA A 513 -4.13 9.00 14.71
CA ALA A 513 -4.93 8.19 13.80
C ALA A 513 -4.58 6.70 13.91
N PHE A 514 -3.29 6.37 14.04
CA PHE A 514 -2.82 5.01 14.32
C PHE A 514 -3.37 4.48 15.63
N THR A 515 -3.34 5.29 16.69
CA THR A 515 -3.89 4.94 18.00
C THR A 515 -5.40 4.69 17.93
N CYS A 516 -6.14 5.54 17.20
CA CYS A 516 -7.56 5.34 16.95
C CYS A 516 -7.81 4.00 16.27
N SER A 517 -7.12 3.76 15.15
CA SER A 517 -7.30 2.57 14.31
C SER A 517 -6.80 1.27 14.96
N ALA A 518 -5.53 1.21 15.35
CA ALA A 518 -4.90 -0.03 15.80
C ALA A 518 -5.28 -0.42 17.25
N ILE A 519 -5.52 0.55 18.13
CA ILE A 519 -5.77 0.27 19.56
C ILE A 519 -7.26 0.24 19.87
N TYR A 520 -8.01 1.28 19.54
CA TYR A 520 -9.41 1.39 19.97
C TYR A 520 -10.37 0.68 19.02
N GLU A 521 -10.30 0.99 17.72
CA GLU A 521 -11.25 0.48 16.73
C GLU A 521 -11.05 -1.00 16.44
N MET A 522 -9.80 -1.45 16.26
CA MET A 522 -9.50 -2.87 16.10
C MET A 522 -9.94 -3.67 17.33
N LYS A 523 -9.66 -3.18 18.55
CA LYS A 523 -10.11 -3.82 19.79
C LYS A 523 -11.63 -3.90 19.85
N TYR A 524 -12.33 -2.83 19.50
CA TYR A 524 -13.79 -2.81 19.47
C TYR A 524 -14.36 -3.77 18.43
N GLY A 525 -13.77 -3.79 17.22
CA GLY A 525 -14.12 -4.73 16.15
C GLY A 525 -13.92 -6.18 16.56
N VAL A 526 -12.81 -6.52 17.23
CA VAL A 526 -12.55 -7.88 17.74
C VAL A 526 -13.56 -8.27 18.82
N GLN A 527 -13.89 -7.38 19.76
CA GLN A 527 -14.92 -7.65 20.79
C GLN A 527 -16.28 -7.95 20.16
N ILE A 528 -16.67 -7.17 19.14
CA ILE A 528 -17.90 -7.38 18.37
C ILE A 528 -17.82 -8.72 17.63
N TYR A 529 -16.71 -9.01 16.94
CA TYR A 529 -16.51 -10.23 16.17
C TYR A 529 -16.55 -11.49 17.04
N CYS A 530 -15.85 -11.51 18.18
CA CYS A 530 -15.85 -12.63 19.12
C CYS A 530 -17.24 -12.88 19.72
N THR A 531 -18.05 -11.85 19.90
CA THR A 531 -19.45 -12.00 20.32
C THR A 531 -20.30 -12.61 19.20
N GLN A 532 -20.00 -12.25 17.95
CA GLN A 532 -20.76 -12.65 16.76
C GLN A 532 -20.37 -14.02 16.20
N ILE A 533 -19.17 -14.52 16.48
CA ILE A 533 -18.68 -15.79 15.91
C ILE A 533 -19.52 -16.99 16.36
N ASN A 534 -20.19 -16.87 17.51
CA ASN A 534 -21.09 -17.88 18.06
C ASN A 534 -22.52 -17.77 17.49
N GLU A 535 -22.80 -16.74 16.70
CA GLU A 535 -24.05 -16.63 15.94
C GLU A 535 -23.94 -17.60 14.75
N ARG A 536 -24.82 -18.62 14.69
CA ARG A 536 -24.86 -19.53 13.53
C ARG A 536 -24.93 -18.69 12.24
N PRO A 537 -24.14 -19.01 11.20
CA PRO A 537 -24.27 -18.32 9.91
C PRO A 537 -25.60 -18.73 9.30
N LEU A 538 -26.66 -17.98 9.61
CA LEU A 538 -27.91 -18.11 8.89
C LEU A 538 -27.78 -17.34 7.59
N ASP A 539 -27.97 -18.05 6.48
CA ASP A 539 -28.11 -17.40 5.18
C ASP A 539 -29.29 -16.42 5.21
N TRP A 540 -29.13 -15.27 4.59
CA TRP A 540 -30.10 -14.16 4.69
C TRP A 540 -31.49 -14.59 4.18
N ARG A 541 -31.53 -15.53 3.23
CA ARG A 541 -32.76 -16.15 2.73
C ARG A 541 -33.41 -17.04 3.78
N THR A 542 -32.64 -17.87 4.47
CA THR A 542 -33.13 -18.78 5.51
C THR A 542 -33.65 -18.02 6.74
N MET A 543 -33.05 -16.86 7.05
CA MET A 543 -33.55 -15.94 8.08
C MET A 543 -34.83 -15.21 7.69
N LEU A 544 -35.01 -14.83 6.42
CA LEU A 544 -36.22 -14.15 5.94
C LEU A 544 -37.40 -15.12 5.74
N GLN A 545 -37.12 -16.37 5.36
CA GLN A 545 -38.17 -17.36 5.10
C GLN A 545 -38.75 -17.96 6.39
N GLY A 546 -38.00 -17.96 7.49
CA GLY A 546 -38.30 -18.79 8.64
C GLY A 546 -38.16 -20.26 8.23
N THR A 547 -37.57 -21.09 9.06
CA THR A 547 -37.49 -22.53 8.75
C THR A 547 -38.89 -23.11 8.59
N PRO A 548 -39.28 -23.68 7.43
CA PRO A 548 -40.37 -24.64 7.39
C PRO A 548 -39.78 -25.96 7.86
N VAL A 549 -39.70 -26.15 9.18
CA VAL A 549 -39.77 -27.52 9.70
C VAL A 549 -41.25 -27.85 9.59
N ASP A 550 -41.63 -28.53 8.49
CA ASP A 550 -42.76 -29.47 8.38
C ASP A 550 -43.22 -29.76 6.94
N GLU A 551 -42.59 -29.20 5.90
CA GLU A 551 -42.99 -29.51 4.52
C GLU A 551 -42.59 -30.93 4.05
N ARG A 552 -41.68 -31.62 4.78
CA ARG A 552 -41.37 -33.04 4.55
C ARG A 552 -42.35 -34.01 5.22
N ALA A 553 -43.15 -33.54 6.18
CA ALA A 553 -44.16 -34.38 6.84
C ALA A 553 -45.43 -34.47 5.96
N GLU A 554 -45.87 -33.35 5.38
CA GLU A 554 -47.06 -33.32 4.51
C GLU A 554 -46.87 -34.04 3.18
N LEU A 555 -45.65 -34.03 2.61
CA LEU A 555 -45.33 -34.78 1.38
C LEU A 555 -45.22 -36.30 1.58
N ARG A 556 -45.13 -36.77 2.84
CA ARG A 556 -45.09 -38.20 3.15
C ARG A 556 -46.48 -38.80 3.31
N ASP A 557 -47.45 -38.01 3.78
CA ASP A 557 -48.85 -38.44 3.92
C ASP A 557 -49.65 -38.36 2.61
N GLN A 558 -49.27 -37.50 1.66
CA GLN A 558 -49.92 -37.47 0.34
C GLN A 558 -49.48 -38.62 -0.59
N ASN A 559 -48.31 -39.23 -0.36
CA ASN A 559 -47.80 -40.32 -1.20
C ASN A 559 -48.24 -41.74 -0.74
N LEU A 560 -49.03 -41.85 0.33
CA LEU A 560 -49.52 -43.13 0.85
C LEU A 560 -50.95 -43.49 0.42
N ASN A 561 -51.67 -42.61 -0.29
CA ASN A 561 -53.10 -42.81 -0.56
C ASN A 561 -53.55 -42.92 -2.02
N ASP A 562 -52.67 -42.83 -3.03
CA ASP A 562 -53.12 -42.94 -4.42
C ASP A 562 -52.38 -44.04 -5.20
N ASN A 563 -53.03 -45.20 -5.30
CA ASN A 563 -52.92 -46.11 -6.45
C ASN A 563 -54.32 -46.19 -7.07
N PRO A 564 -54.48 -46.00 -8.40
CA PRO A 564 -54.54 -47.23 -9.22
C PRO A 564 -54.10 -47.11 -10.71
N THR A 565 -53.59 -48.24 -11.22
CA THR A 565 -53.79 -48.86 -12.55
C THR A 565 -53.34 -48.22 -13.88
N ALA A 566 -52.44 -48.98 -14.56
CA ALA A 566 -52.46 -49.47 -15.96
C ALA A 566 -52.77 -48.53 -17.15
N GLY A 567 -51.84 -48.46 -18.11
CA GLY A 567 -52.12 -47.98 -19.47
C GLY A 567 -50.91 -47.88 -20.40
N THR A 568 -50.88 -48.74 -21.41
CA THR A 568 -49.98 -48.85 -22.57
C THR A 568 -49.94 -47.61 -23.49
N GLY A 569 -48.83 -47.40 -24.23
CA GLY A 569 -48.91 -46.68 -25.52
C GLY A 569 -47.61 -46.02 -26.03
N ASN A 570 -46.97 -46.65 -27.02
CA ASN A 570 -45.92 -46.11 -27.89
C ASN A 570 -46.42 -44.90 -28.71
N ASN A 571 -45.55 -43.93 -29.06
CA ASN A 571 -44.87 -43.83 -30.36
C ASN A 571 -44.34 -42.42 -30.71
N ALA A 572 -43.08 -42.43 -31.18
CA ALA A 572 -42.55 -41.80 -32.40
C ALA A 572 -42.19 -40.29 -32.45
N ASN A 573 -40.87 -40.09 -32.46
CA ASN A 573 -40.05 -39.46 -33.52
C ASN A 573 -40.42 -38.07 -34.08
N ASN A 574 -39.46 -37.13 -33.97
CA ASN A 574 -38.67 -36.75 -35.14
C ASN A 574 -37.36 -35.98 -34.82
N ASN A 575 -36.25 -36.60 -35.24
CA ASN A 575 -35.07 -36.07 -35.94
C ASN A 575 -34.22 -34.90 -35.40
N ASN A 576 -33.02 -35.31 -34.97
CA ASN A 576 -31.68 -34.89 -35.43
C ASN A 576 -31.35 -33.38 -35.54
N ASN A 577 -30.38 -32.94 -34.74
CA ASN A 577 -29.00 -32.82 -35.21
C ASN A 577 -28.01 -32.68 -34.05
N ASN A 578 -26.88 -33.39 -34.20
CA ASN A 578 -25.71 -33.31 -33.34
C ASN A 578 -25.15 -31.87 -33.29
N ASN A 579 -24.80 -31.41 -32.08
CA ASN A 579 -23.54 -30.75 -31.82
C ASN A 579 -23.25 -30.71 -30.32
N ASN A 580 -22.06 -31.18 -29.98
CA ASN A 580 -21.46 -31.15 -28.65
C ASN A 580 -21.60 -29.76 -28.01
N THR A 581 -22.26 -29.69 -26.86
CA THR A 581 -22.09 -28.59 -25.90
C THR A 581 -22.09 -29.16 -24.49
N ALA A 582 -20.91 -29.13 -23.88
CA ALA A 582 -20.70 -29.35 -22.48
C ALA A 582 -21.51 -28.33 -21.67
N THR A 583 -22.29 -28.84 -20.73
CA THR A 583 -23.05 -28.07 -19.74
C THR A 583 -22.09 -27.53 -18.67
N PRO A 584 -22.07 -26.22 -18.40
CA PRO A 584 -21.21 -25.63 -17.38
C PRO A 584 -21.87 -25.69 -15.99
N ALA A 585 -21.01 -25.89 -14.98
CA ALA A 585 -21.33 -25.84 -13.56
C ALA A 585 -21.81 -24.44 -13.12
N PRO A 586 -22.65 -24.33 -12.07
CA PRO A 586 -23.13 -23.04 -11.58
C PRO A 586 -22.04 -22.34 -10.78
N THR A 587 -21.45 -21.30 -11.37
CA THR A 587 -20.61 -20.30 -10.69
C THR A 587 -21.50 -19.16 -10.23
N THR A 588 -21.73 -19.07 -8.92
CA THR A 588 -22.36 -17.90 -8.30
C THR A 588 -21.32 -17.05 -7.57
N ALA A 589 -21.37 -15.75 -7.86
CA ALA A 589 -20.82 -14.61 -7.11
C ALA A 589 -19.36 -14.19 -7.33
N THR A 590 -19.06 -13.77 -8.56
CA THR A 590 -18.08 -12.70 -8.84
C THR A 590 -18.74 -11.67 -9.76
N THR A 591 -19.68 -10.91 -9.22
CA THR A 591 -20.32 -9.77 -9.89
C THR A 591 -20.15 -8.55 -9.00
N ALA A 592 -18.95 -7.95 -9.04
CA ALA A 592 -18.68 -6.60 -8.55
C ALA A 592 -17.42 -5.96 -9.17
N THR A 593 -16.92 -6.43 -10.32
CA THR A 593 -15.69 -5.88 -10.92
C THR A 593 -15.70 -5.77 -12.46
N THR A 594 -16.88 -5.72 -13.08
CA THR A 594 -17.00 -5.56 -14.55
C THR A 594 -18.01 -4.48 -14.92
N ALA A 595 -17.85 -3.29 -14.33
CA ALA A 595 -18.50 -2.06 -14.79
C ALA A 595 -17.47 -0.94 -15.10
N ALA A 596 -16.24 -1.31 -15.44
CA ALA A 596 -15.16 -0.38 -15.78
C ALA A 596 -14.53 -0.68 -17.16
N THR A 597 -15.31 -1.25 -18.08
CA THR A 597 -14.98 -1.27 -19.50
C THR A 597 -16.11 -0.57 -20.25
N ALA A 598 -16.30 0.71 -19.94
CA ALA A 598 -17.07 1.63 -20.75
C ALA A 598 -16.10 2.69 -21.28
N ASP A 599 -15.75 2.53 -22.55
CA ASP A 599 -15.25 3.57 -23.44
C ASP A 599 -13.97 4.32 -22.99
N GLU A 600 -12.83 3.64 -23.14
CA GLU A 600 -11.48 4.17 -22.90
C GLU A 600 -11.02 5.18 -23.97
N GLN A 601 -11.88 5.56 -24.92
CA GLN A 601 -11.54 6.48 -26.02
C GLN A 601 -12.18 7.88 -25.95
N ALA A 602 -12.95 8.22 -24.92
CA ALA A 602 -13.69 9.49 -24.92
C ALA A 602 -13.73 10.29 -23.59
N VAL A 603 -13.08 9.85 -22.52
CA VAL A 603 -13.11 10.54 -21.22
C VAL A 603 -11.70 10.92 -20.78
N GLY A 604 -11.40 12.22 -20.77
CA GLY A 604 -10.10 12.75 -20.35
C GLY A 604 -9.70 12.34 -18.92
N ALA A 605 -8.39 12.22 -18.68
CA ALA A 605 -7.80 11.71 -17.43
C ALA A 605 -8.31 12.43 -16.17
N GLU A 606 -8.56 13.74 -16.24
CA GLU A 606 -9.14 14.53 -15.15
C GLU A 606 -10.54 14.03 -14.75
N LYS A 607 -11.42 13.79 -15.72
CA LYS A 607 -12.79 13.32 -15.45
C LYS A 607 -12.82 11.91 -14.88
N GLN A 608 -11.91 11.04 -15.32
CA GLN A 608 -11.78 9.69 -14.75
C GLN A 608 -11.32 9.73 -13.29
N ARG A 609 -10.32 10.58 -12.99
CA ARG A 609 -9.84 10.80 -11.62
C ARG A 609 -10.96 11.34 -10.71
N LEU A 610 -11.72 12.32 -11.19
CA LEU A 610 -12.85 12.91 -10.46
C LEU A 610 -13.95 11.86 -10.17
N VAL A 611 -14.32 11.04 -11.15
CA VAL A 611 -15.32 9.98 -10.98
C VAL A 611 -14.86 8.95 -9.96
N PHE A 612 -13.60 8.51 -10.06
CA PHE A 612 -13.03 7.56 -9.10
C PHE A 612 -13.01 8.12 -7.68
N GLU A 613 -12.61 9.37 -7.52
CA GLU A 613 -12.59 10.09 -6.25
C GLU A 613 -14.00 10.15 -5.63
N TYR A 614 -15.02 10.55 -6.39
CA TYR A 614 -16.40 10.67 -5.89
C TYR A 614 -16.98 9.32 -5.46
N ILE A 615 -16.71 8.25 -6.22
CA ILE A 615 -17.13 6.90 -5.87
C ILE A 615 -16.46 6.46 -4.57
N PHE A 616 -15.14 6.65 -4.46
CA PHE A 616 -14.37 6.23 -3.29
C PHE A 616 -14.81 6.99 -2.03
N ILE A 617 -14.90 8.32 -2.07
CA ILE A 617 -15.35 9.13 -0.92
C ILE A 617 -16.77 8.74 -0.51
N THR A 618 -17.67 8.48 -1.46
CA THR A 618 -19.05 8.06 -1.16
C THR A 618 -19.10 6.70 -0.46
N ILE A 619 -18.31 5.72 -0.93
CA ILE A 619 -18.24 4.38 -0.31
C ILE A 619 -17.68 4.47 1.12
N PHE A 620 -16.61 5.24 1.32
CA PHE A 620 -16.00 5.42 2.65
C PHE A 620 -16.93 6.15 3.64
N ASN A 621 -17.85 6.98 3.16
CA ASN A 621 -18.89 7.65 3.97
C ASN A 621 -20.22 6.88 4.05
N SER A 622 -20.24 5.62 3.61
CA SER A 622 -21.41 4.72 3.67
C SER A 622 -21.38 3.75 4.86
N PHE A 623 -20.66 4.11 5.92
CA PHE A 623 -20.37 3.22 7.06
C PHE A 623 -21.59 2.89 7.93
N TRP A 624 -22.74 3.57 7.80
CA TRP A 624 -23.97 3.22 8.51
C TRP A 624 -24.82 2.17 7.78
N ILE A 625 -24.62 1.96 6.48
CA ILE A 625 -25.39 0.96 5.69
C ILE A 625 -25.28 -0.45 6.30
N PRO A 626 -24.10 -0.95 6.70
CA PRO A 626 -24.00 -2.26 7.36
C PRO A 626 -24.73 -2.33 8.70
N GLN A 627 -24.92 -1.20 9.40
CA GLN A 627 -25.71 -1.17 10.63
C GLN A 627 -27.21 -1.22 10.35
N ILE A 628 -27.69 -0.49 9.33
CA ILE A 628 -29.08 -0.55 8.87
C ILE A 628 -29.44 -2.01 8.53
N TYR A 629 -28.58 -2.68 7.77
CA TYR A 629 -28.74 -4.09 7.42
C TYR A 629 -28.79 -5.00 8.65
N ARG A 630 -27.88 -4.81 9.61
CA ARG A 630 -27.86 -5.65 10.82
C ARG A 630 -29.08 -5.44 11.71
N ASN A 631 -29.60 -4.21 11.81
CA ASN A 631 -30.82 -3.91 12.56
C ASN A 631 -32.01 -4.71 12.00
N VAL A 632 -32.15 -4.79 10.67
CA VAL A 632 -33.17 -5.60 9.99
C VAL A 632 -33.08 -7.07 10.40
N LEU A 633 -31.88 -7.65 10.28
CA LEU A 633 -31.65 -9.07 10.57
C LEU A 633 -32.02 -9.42 12.01
N ARG A 634 -31.49 -8.64 12.96
CA ARG A 634 -31.66 -8.93 14.39
C ARG A 634 -32.98 -8.45 14.99
N GLY A 635 -33.72 -7.60 14.30
CA GLY A 635 -34.88 -6.96 14.91
C GLY A 635 -34.52 -6.01 16.06
N SER A 636 -33.32 -5.42 16.04
CA SER A 636 -32.85 -4.47 17.06
C SER A 636 -33.31 -3.04 16.73
N ARG A 637 -33.86 -2.33 17.73
CA ARG A 637 -34.24 -0.91 17.62
C ARG A 637 -33.12 0.06 18.00
N THR A 638 -32.26 -0.35 18.93
CA THR A 638 -31.20 0.50 19.51
C THR A 638 -29.87 -0.23 19.44
N SER A 639 -28.94 0.30 18.65
CA SER A 639 -27.63 -0.33 18.41
C SER A 639 -26.50 0.59 18.85
N PHE A 640 -26.19 1.64 18.08
CA PHE A 640 -25.25 2.69 18.50
C PHE A 640 -25.95 3.82 19.25
N THR A 641 -25.22 4.59 20.05
CA THR A 641 -25.76 5.79 20.68
C THR A 641 -25.87 6.94 19.70
N TRP A 642 -26.88 7.79 19.87
CA TRP A 642 -27.09 8.97 19.02
C TRP A 642 -25.92 9.95 19.09
N GLU A 643 -25.28 10.08 20.25
CA GLU A 643 -24.08 10.89 20.44
C GLU A 643 -22.94 10.41 19.54
N PHE A 644 -22.70 9.09 19.50
CA PHE A 644 -21.70 8.49 18.62
C PHE A 644 -22.09 8.61 17.16
N MET A 645 -23.35 8.32 16.80
CA MET A 645 -23.80 8.35 15.40
C MET A 645 -23.73 9.76 14.79
N LEU A 646 -24.26 10.76 15.48
CA LEU A 646 -24.22 12.16 15.03
C LEU A 646 -22.80 12.72 15.08
N GLY A 647 -22.07 12.45 16.18
CA GLY A 647 -20.71 12.92 16.36
C GLY A 647 -19.74 12.39 15.31
N MET A 648 -19.72 11.08 15.09
CA MET A 648 -18.85 10.46 14.07
C MET A 648 -19.21 10.91 12.65
N SER A 649 -20.50 11.08 12.37
CA SER A 649 -20.95 11.58 11.06
C SER A 649 -20.50 13.03 10.83
N ALA A 650 -20.64 13.91 11.82
CA ALA A 650 -20.19 15.29 11.72
C ALA A 650 -18.66 15.38 11.55
N LEU A 651 -17.90 14.64 12.38
CA LEU A 651 -16.44 14.69 12.35
C LEU A 651 -15.84 14.18 11.04
N ARG A 652 -16.47 13.21 10.39
CA ARG A 652 -16.01 12.66 9.10
C ARG A 652 -16.37 13.56 7.92
N LEU A 653 -17.40 14.39 8.05
CA LEU A 653 -17.77 15.37 7.02
C LEU A 653 -16.87 16.63 7.06
N ILE A 654 -16.31 16.99 8.23
CA ILE A 654 -15.46 18.19 8.38
C ILE A 654 -14.26 18.23 7.41
N PRO A 655 -13.43 17.17 7.28
CA PRO A 655 -12.32 17.18 6.34
C PRO A 655 -12.76 17.36 4.88
N ILE A 656 -13.89 16.76 4.50
CA ILE A 656 -14.44 16.83 3.13
C ILE A 656 -14.97 18.24 2.84
N ILE A 657 -15.75 18.80 3.77
CA ILE A 657 -16.20 20.20 3.72
C ILE A 657 -15.02 21.15 3.60
N TYR A 658 -13.96 20.91 4.36
CA TYR A 658 -12.74 21.71 4.25
C TYR A 658 -12.20 21.64 2.83
N ILE A 659 -11.86 20.43 2.36
CA ILE A 659 -11.21 20.14 1.07
C ILE A 659 -11.99 20.67 -0.16
N ASP A 660 -13.30 20.49 -0.19
CA ASP A 660 -14.11 20.74 -1.41
C ASP A 660 -14.73 22.14 -1.49
N ILE A 661 -14.83 22.88 -0.36
CA ILE A 661 -15.48 24.20 -0.32
C ILE A 661 -14.47 25.33 -0.23
N PHE A 662 -13.47 25.18 0.64
CA PHE A 662 -12.51 26.24 0.92
C PHE A 662 -11.33 26.19 -0.06
N THR A 663 -10.64 27.32 -0.22
CA THR A 663 -9.33 27.29 -0.89
C THR A 663 -8.32 26.70 0.09
N ASN A 664 -7.90 25.47 -0.16
CA ASN A 664 -7.08 24.72 0.79
C ASN A 664 -5.63 24.61 0.34
N SER A 665 -4.74 24.31 1.30
CA SER A 665 -3.32 24.05 1.04
C SER A 665 -3.09 22.93 0.01
N PHE A 666 -4.02 21.99 -0.11
CA PHE A 666 -3.97 20.89 -1.09
C PHE A 666 -4.37 21.30 -2.51
N HIS A 667 -4.88 22.52 -2.71
CA HIS A 667 -5.32 23.06 -4.00
C HIS A 667 -6.27 22.12 -4.77
N HIS A 668 -7.14 21.45 -4.03
CA HIS A 668 -8.18 20.58 -4.55
C HIS A 668 -9.27 21.41 -5.26
N HIS A 669 -9.98 20.80 -6.22
CA HIS A 669 -11.00 21.47 -7.01
C HIS A 669 -12.25 21.74 -6.15
N LYS A 670 -12.89 22.89 -6.36
CA LYS A 670 -14.09 23.22 -5.58
C LYS A 670 -15.32 22.54 -6.17
N ASP A 671 -15.96 21.65 -5.42
CA ASP A 671 -17.25 21.05 -5.79
C ASP A 671 -18.25 21.09 -4.63
N ILE A 672 -19.02 22.17 -4.59
CA ILE A 672 -20.09 22.37 -3.60
C ILE A 672 -21.24 21.37 -3.82
N GLY A 673 -21.49 20.95 -5.06
CA GLY A 673 -22.57 20.02 -5.39
C GLY A 673 -22.34 18.65 -4.78
N PHE A 674 -21.09 18.16 -4.85
CA PHE A 674 -20.70 16.89 -4.26
C PHE A 674 -20.80 16.89 -2.73
N VAL A 675 -20.39 17.97 -2.05
CA VAL A 675 -20.53 18.08 -0.59
C VAL A 675 -22.00 18.08 -0.16
N ILE A 676 -22.87 18.79 -0.90
CA ILE A 676 -24.31 18.78 -0.65
C ILE A 676 -24.87 17.36 -0.81
N PHE A 677 -24.47 16.66 -1.88
CA PHE A 677 -24.84 15.27 -2.10
C PHE A 677 -24.41 14.37 -0.92
N LEU A 678 -23.15 14.44 -0.49
CA LEU A 678 -22.63 13.64 0.63
C LEU A 678 -23.34 13.96 1.94
N PHE A 679 -23.62 15.24 2.21
CA PHE A 679 -24.39 15.65 3.39
C PHE A 679 -25.79 15.02 3.39
N PHE A 680 -26.50 15.07 2.26
CA PHE A 680 -27.81 14.42 2.12
C PHE A 680 -27.70 12.90 2.20
N TRP A 681 -26.66 12.30 1.62
CA TRP A 681 -26.42 10.86 1.67
C TRP A 681 -26.20 10.36 3.11
N MET A 682 -25.37 11.05 3.89
CA MET A 682 -25.14 10.72 5.30
C MET A 682 -26.39 10.99 6.14
N SER A 683 -27.09 12.10 5.89
CA SER A 683 -28.35 12.41 6.56
C SER A 683 -29.42 11.36 6.28
N LEU A 684 -29.49 10.84 5.04
CA LEU A 684 -30.40 9.76 4.65
C LEU A 684 -30.09 8.48 5.44
N GLN A 685 -28.81 8.11 5.57
CA GLN A 685 -28.41 6.94 6.36
C GLN A 685 -28.85 7.07 7.83
N LEU A 686 -28.60 8.22 8.45
CA LEU A 686 -29.01 8.50 9.83
C LEU A 686 -30.54 8.55 9.98
N PHE A 687 -31.24 9.11 9.00
CA PHE A 687 -32.70 9.15 8.98
C PHE A 687 -33.31 7.75 8.89
N VAL A 688 -32.74 6.86 8.10
CA VAL A 688 -33.18 5.45 8.06
C VAL A 688 -32.95 4.77 9.40
N LEU A 689 -31.82 4.98 10.06
CA LEU A 689 -31.57 4.46 11.42
C LEU A 689 -32.57 5.02 12.44
N PHE A 690 -32.90 6.32 12.34
CA PHE A 690 -33.94 6.96 13.17
C PHE A 690 -35.31 6.32 12.96
N LEU A 691 -35.71 6.11 11.70
CA LEU A 691 -36.97 5.44 11.38
C LEU A 691 -37.00 3.99 11.89
N GLN A 692 -35.88 3.26 11.82
CA GLN A 692 -35.78 1.90 12.37
C GLN A 692 -35.98 1.85 13.89
N GLU A 693 -35.62 2.90 14.61
CA GLU A 693 -35.85 3.00 16.06
C GLU A 693 -37.34 3.20 16.38
N ILE A 694 -38.00 4.15 15.68
CA ILE A 694 -39.42 4.50 15.89
C ILE A 694 -40.36 3.42 15.34
N LEU A 695 -40.33 3.20 14.02
CA LEU A 695 -41.26 2.34 13.31
C LEU A 695 -40.90 0.85 13.44
N GLY A 696 -39.70 0.57 13.93
CA GLY A 696 -39.14 -0.76 14.07
C GLY A 696 -38.20 -1.10 12.91
N PRO A 697 -37.23 -2.00 13.13
CA PRO A 697 -36.11 -2.24 12.21
C PRO A 697 -36.50 -2.78 10.84
N ARG A 698 -37.73 -3.31 10.70
CA ARG A 698 -38.25 -3.96 9.50
C ARG A 698 -39.41 -3.18 8.87
N PHE A 699 -39.57 -1.89 9.20
CA PHE A 699 -40.72 -1.08 8.77
C PHE A 699 -40.92 -0.97 7.25
N PHE A 700 -39.84 -1.14 6.47
CA PHE A 700 -39.86 -1.07 5.01
C PHE A 700 -39.99 -2.45 4.33
N LEU A 701 -40.08 -3.53 5.10
CA LEU A 701 -40.26 -4.89 4.60
C LEU A 701 -41.73 -5.31 4.77
N SER A 702 -42.34 -5.84 3.70
CA SER A 702 -43.69 -6.41 3.78
C SER A 702 -43.70 -7.69 4.62
N ASP A 703 -44.79 -7.91 5.37
CA ASP A 703 -45.04 -9.10 6.21
C ASP A 703 -44.84 -10.43 5.47
N LYS A 704 -44.92 -10.42 4.13
CA LYS A 704 -44.69 -11.60 3.29
C LYS A 704 -43.22 -12.07 3.25
N TYR A 705 -42.28 -11.17 3.55
CA TYR A 705 -40.83 -11.45 3.57
C TYR A 705 -40.26 -11.59 4.99
N LEU A 706 -41.14 -11.57 5.99
CA LEU A 706 -40.79 -11.66 7.41
C LEU A 706 -40.97 -13.11 7.89
N PRO A 707 -39.98 -13.69 8.60
CA PRO A 707 -40.13 -15.02 9.18
C PRO A 707 -41.21 -14.98 10.26
N LYS A 708 -42.08 -16.00 10.32
CA LYS A 708 -43.02 -16.15 11.42
C LYS A 708 -42.24 -16.32 12.73
N THR A 709 -42.42 -15.40 13.67
CA THR A 709 -41.83 -15.46 15.01
C THR A 709 -42.28 -16.73 15.71
N TYR A 710 -41.32 -17.52 16.22
CA TYR A 710 -41.57 -18.73 16.99
C TYR A 710 -42.46 -18.40 18.20
N ASN A 711 -43.64 -19.00 18.27
CA ASN A 711 -44.57 -18.79 19.36
C ASN A 711 -44.20 -19.72 20.51
N TYR A 712 -43.62 -19.18 21.58
CA TYR A 712 -43.21 -19.94 22.78
C TYR A 712 -44.40 -20.52 23.57
N HIS A 713 -45.63 -20.21 23.17
CA HIS A 713 -46.86 -20.78 23.73
C HIS A 713 -47.78 -21.30 22.61
N PRO A 714 -47.49 -22.47 22.02
CA PRO A 714 -48.43 -23.12 21.13
C PRO A 714 -49.67 -23.55 21.93
N ILE A 715 -50.86 -23.31 21.37
CA ILE A 715 -52.11 -23.79 21.94
C ILE A 715 -52.20 -25.27 21.60
N ILE A 716 -52.07 -26.15 22.60
CA ILE A 716 -52.12 -27.61 22.43
C ILE A 716 -53.49 -27.99 21.87
N SER A 717 -53.52 -28.67 20.73
CA SER A 717 -54.77 -29.12 20.12
C SER A 717 -55.17 -30.50 20.67
N LYS A 718 -56.46 -30.86 20.56
CA LYS A 718 -56.95 -32.18 20.99
C LYS A 718 -56.26 -33.36 20.28
N GLY A 719 -55.73 -33.15 19.07
CA GLY A 719 -54.98 -34.18 18.33
C GLY A 719 -53.64 -34.54 18.97
N ASP A 720 -52.98 -33.57 19.62
CA ASP A 720 -51.70 -33.77 20.31
C ASP A 720 -51.86 -34.55 21.64
N VAL A 721 -53.09 -34.61 22.16
CA VAL A 721 -53.46 -35.38 23.36
C VAL A 721 -53.76 -36.84 23.03
N GLU A 722 -54.24 -37.12 21.81
CA GLU A 722 -54.62 -38.47 21.36
C GLU A 722 -53.42 -39.25 20.78
N SER A 723 -52.34 -38.60 20.35
CA SER A 723 -51.13 -39.23 19.83
C SER A 723 -50.11 -39.67 20.89
N GLY A 724 -50.50 -39.72 22.18
CA GLY A 724 -49.77 -40.37 23.26
C GLY A 724 -48.33 -39.90 23.48
N PHE A 725 -48.11 -39.08 24.51
CA PHE A 725 -46.82 -39.02 25.19
C PHE A 725 -46.56 -40.37 25.89
N ASN A 726 -46.09 -41.36 25.14
CA ASN A 726 -45.48 -42.57 25.71
C ASN A 726 -44.06 -42.24 26.15
N LEU A 727 -43.94 -41.70 27.36
CA LEU A 727 -42.76 -41.86 28.21
C LEU A 727 -43.28 -42.45 29.51
N ASP A 728 -42.99 -43.73 29.72
CA ASP A 728 -43.44 -44.54 30.83
C ASP A 728 -43.12 -43.86 32.18
N ALA A 729 -44.18 -43.46 32.88
CA ALA A 729 -44.16 -42.89 34.22
C ALA A 729 -44.65 -43.91 35.25
N GLU A 730 -44.20 -45.16 35.14
CA GLU A 730 -44.50 -46.25 36.08
C GLU A 730 -43.22 -47.02 36.46
N GLU A 731 -42.22 -46.36 37.08
CA GLU A 731 -41.26 -47.10 37.92
C GLU A 731 -40.52 -46.22 38.95
N ILE A 732 -41.21 -45.33 39.66
CA ILE A 732 -40.67 -44.76 40.91
C ILE A 732 -41.83 -44.56 41.90
N VAL A 733 -42.04 -45.52 42.81
CA VAL A 733 -42.21 -45.32 44.28
C VAL A 733 -42.38 -46.69 44.96
N SER A 734 -41.32 -47.17 45.61
CA SER A 734 -41.22 -47.99 46.85
C SER A 734 -39.89 -48.76 46.74
N ASP A 735 -39.05 -48.94 47.73
CA ASP A 735 -39.17 -48.83 49.18
C ASP A 735 -37.75 -48.55 49.71
N GLY A 736 -37.64 -47.84 50.82
CA GLY A 736 -36.34 -47.62 51.46
C GLY A 736 -35.89 -48.84 52.25
N SER A 737 -34.66 -49.32 52.01
CA SER A 737 -33.76 -49.83 53.05
C SER A 737 -32.46 -50.35 52.43
N SER A 738 -31.33 -49.79 52.84
CA SER A 738 -30.15 -50.47 53.39
C SER A 738 -28.88 -49.69 53.06
N ALA A 739 -28.07 -49.50 54.10
CA ALA A 739 -26.74 -48.91 54.06
C ALA A 739 -25.85 -49.58 53.00
N ASP A 740 -25.03 -48.79 52.32
CA ASP A 740 -23.58 -48.90 52.40
C ASP A 740 -22.92 -47.67 51.77
N GLU A 741 -21.95 -47.14 52.49
CA GLU A 741 -21.00 -46.13 52.04
C GLU A 741 -20.04 -46.73 50.99
N ASP A 742 -19.56 -45.84 50.12
CA ASP A 742 -18.43 -45.95 49.19
C ASP A 742 -18.72 -46.17 47.70
N SER A 743 -18.02 -45.34 46.90
CA SER A 743 -17.91 -45.35 45.43
C SER A 743 -18.98 -44.58 44.64
N ARG A 744 -18.84 -43.25 44.55
CA ARG A 744 -19.48 -42.47 43.47
C ARG A 744 -18.68 -42.59 42.17
N THR A 745 -18.82 -43.74 41.51
CA THR A 745 -18.51 -43.86 40.07
C THR A 745 -19.72 -43.34 39.31
N LEU A 746 -19.63 -42.12 38.77
CA LEU A 746 -20.58 -41.57 37.80
C LEU A 746 -20.51 -42.44 36.52
N LYS A 747 -21.37 -43.46 36.45
CA LYS A 747 -21.69 -44.12 35.19
C LYS A 747 -22.48 -43.13 34.33
N TYR A 748 -21.80 -42.47 33.41
CA TYR A 748 -22.47 -41.76 32.32
C TYR A 748 -23.09 -42.79 31.39
N ASN A 749 -24.43 -42.83 31.33
CA ASN A 749 -25.13 -43.52 30.25
C ASN A 749 -24.80 -42.81 28.93
N ILE A 750 -23.95 -43.41 28.12
CA ILE A 750 -23.63 -42.97 26.76
C ILE A 750 -24.90 -43.18 25.93
N MET A 751 -25.66 -42.10 25.67
CA MET A 751 -26.58 -42.10 24.54
C MET A 751 -25.72 -42.00 23.27
N THR A 752 -25.44 -43.15 22.67
CA THR A 752 -24.65 -43.27 21.45
C THR A 752 -25.35 -42.51 20.32
N VAL A 753 -24.69 -41.46 19.81
CA VAL A 753 -25.08 -40.82 18.57
C VAL A 753 -24.92 -41.89 17.48
N ASN A 754 -25.99 -42.18 16.74
CA ASN A 754 -26.02 -43.19 15.68
C ASN A 754 -25.15 -42.74 14.48
N ARG A 755 -23.82 -42.71 14.67
CA ARG A 755 -22.80 -42.36 13.67
C ARG A 755 -22.02 -43.63 13.31
N GLU A 756 -21.73 -43.79 12.03
CA GLU A 756 -20.90 -44.88 11.51
C GLU A 756 -19.47 -44.34 11.33
N PHE A 757 -18.52 -44.85 12.11
CA PHE A 757 -17.12 -44.44 12.04
C PHE A 757 -16.32 -45.38 11.15
N LYS A 758 -15.50 -44.82 10.27
CA LYS A 758 -14.77 -45.55 9.22
C LYS A 758 -13.25 -45.47 9.34
N ALA A 759 -12.72 -44.53 10.14
CA ALA A 759 -11.30 -44.41 10.42
C ALA A 759 -11.05 -43.84 11.82
N CYS A 760 -9.89 -44.15 12.40
CA CYS A 760 -9.45 -43.58 13.67
C CYS A 760 -8.14 -42.79 13.50
N LEU A 761 -8.11 -41.56 14.02
CA LEU A 761 -6.91 -40.72 14.04
C LEU A 761 -6.48 -40.50 15.50
N PHE A 762 -5.19 -40.65 15.77
CA PHE A 762 -4.64 -40.57 17.12
C PHE A 762 -3.64 -39.43 17.22
N ASP A 763 -3.69 -38.65 18.29
CA ASP A 763 -2.46 -37.97 18.73
C ASP A 763 -1.43 -38.99 19.23
N MET A 764 -0.25 -38.53 19.62
CA MET A 764 0.81 -39.39 20.15
C MET A 764 1.18 -39.00 21.59
N ASP A 765 1.42 -37.72 21.83
CA ASP A 765 2.09 -37.23 23.04
C ASP A 765 1.06 -37.08 24.16
N GLY A 766 1.16 -37.89 25.22
CA GLY A 766 0.15 -37.90 26.30
C GLY A 766 -1.05 -38.80 26.02
N LEU A 767 -1.12 -39.43 24.83
CA LEU A 767 -2.18 -40.37 24.45
C LEU A 767 -1.66 -41.78 24.11
N LEU A 768 -0.75 -41.91 23.15
CA LEU A 768 -0.16 -43.22 22.79
C LEU A 768 1.03 -43.55 23.70
N ILE A 769 1.80 -42.52 24.08
CA ILE A 769 2.98 -42.63 24.93
C ILE A 769 2.90 -41.63 26.08
N ASP A 770 3.49 -41.99 27.23
CA ASP A 770 3.55 -41.12 28.41
C ASP A 770 4.68 -40.08 28.32
N SER A 771 4.63 -39.23 27.30
CA SER A 771 5.62 -38.16 27.13
C SER A 771 5.42 -36.99 28.11
N GLU A 772 4.20 -36.82 28.65
CA GLU A 772 3.85 -35.79 29.63
C GLU A 772 4.59 -35.96 30.97
N THR A 773 4.83 -37.20 31.41
CA THR A 773 5.69 -37.48 32.58
C THR A 773 7.13 -37.03 32.33
N ILE A 774 7.67 -37.29 31.14
CA ILE A 774 9.05 -36.90 30.78
C ILE A 774 9.20 -35.38 30.75
N TYR A 775 8.23 -34.65 30.18
CA TYR A 775 8.21 -33.19 30.22
C TYR A 775 8.18 -32.68 31.66
N THR A 776 7.35 -33.27 32.52
CA THR A 776 7.22 -32.88 33.93
C THR A 776 8.52 -33.08 34.71
N ILE A 777 9.16 -34.26 34.56
CA ILE A 777 10.44 -34.58 35.21
C ILE A 777 11.53 -33.63 34.71
N SER A 778 11.62 -33.42 33.39
CA SER A 778 12.66 -32.59 32.79
C SER A 778 12.60 -31.13 33.25
N PHE A 779 11.40 -30.53 33.29
CA PHE A 779 11.24 -29.18 33.83
C PHE A 779 11.48 -29.13 35.34
N SER A 780 10.93 -30.08 36.10
CA SER A 780 11.07 -30.09 37.57
C SER A 780 12.53 -30.27 38.00
N ASP A 781 13.30 -31.14 37.34
CA ASP A 781 14.73 -31.35 37.61
C ASP A 781 15.51 -30.03 37.46
N ILE A 782 15.24 -29.26 36.40
CA ILE A 782 15.92 -27.98 36.15
C ILE A 782 15.46 -26.91 37.13
N LEU A 783 14.16 -26.80 37.39
CA LEU A 783 13.58 -25.83 38.32
C LEU A 783 14.10 -26.04 39.76
N ILE A 784 14.16 -27.28 40.23
CA ILE A 784 14.64 -27.63 41.57
C ILE A 784 16.15 -27.42 41.67
N ASN A 785 16.94 -28.01 40.77
CA ASN A 785 18.39 -28.06 40.94
C ASN A 785 19.12 -26.78 40.49
N LYS A 786 18.61 -26.06 39.48
CA LYS A 786 19.28 -24.84 38.95
C LYS A 786 18.69 -23.56 39.54
N PHE A 787 17.38 -23.51 39.78
CA PHE A 787 16.66 -22.28 40.16
C PHE A 787 16.07 -22.31 41.58
N ASN A 788 16.34 -23.36 42.37
CA ASN A 788 15.88 -23.52 43.76
C ASN A 788 14.34 -23.41 43.92
N LYS A 789 13.56 -23.82 42.91
CA LYS A 789 12.10 -23.90 42.98
C LYS A 789 11.69 -25.28 43.47
N THR A 790 11.55 -25.42 44.78
CA THR A 790 11.38 -26.72 45.46
C THR A 790 10.12 -27.48 45.05
N GLU A 791 9.09 -26.78 44.59
CA GLU A 791 7.83 -27.36 44.11
C GLU A 791 7.93 -28.06 42.74
N GLY A 792 9.00 -27.83 41.97
CA GLY A 792 9.09 -28.33 40.58
C GLY A 792 8.02 -27.70 39.67
N LEU A 793 7.73 -28.35 38.53
CA LEU A 793 6.69 -27.87 37.61
C LEU A 793 5.29 -28.20 38.16
N THR A 794 4.52 -27.17 38.50
CA THR A 794 3.17 -27.31 39.05
C THR A 794 2.10 -27.46 37.95
N TRP A 795 0.96 -28.06 38.29
CA TRP A 795 -0.09 -28.39 37.31
C TRP A 795 -0.81 -27.19 36.72
N ASP A 796 -0.94 -26.10 37.49
CA ASP A 796 -1.50 -24.82 37.05
C ASP A 796 -0.63 -24.16 35.96
N VAL A 797 0.69 -24.36 36.00
CA VAL A 797 1.60 -23.92 34.95
C VAL A 797 1.63 -24.94 33.80
N LYS A 798 1.70 -26.24 34.11
CA LYS A 798 1.77 -27.32 33.12
C LYS A 798 0.63 -27.25 32.10
N ILE A 799 -0.61 -27.01 32.55
CA ILE A 799 -1.77 -26.93 31.66
C ILE A 799 -1.64 -25.79 30.63
N GLN A 800 -0.96 -24.70 30.98
CA GLN A 800 -0.73 -23.55 30.10
C GLN A 800 0.33 -23.83 29.03
N LEU A 801 1.16 -24.87 29.22
CA LEU A 801 2.22 -25.24 28.27
C LEU A 801 1.67 -26.05 27.09
N GLN A 802 0.48 -26.65 27.23
CA GLN A 802 -0.10 -27.54 26.22
C GLN A 802 -0.27 -26.81 24.88
N GLY A 803 0.25 -27.41 23.80
CA GLY A 803 0.17 -26.87 22.45
C GLY A 803 1.08 -25.66 22.16
N LEU A 804 1.92 -25.23 23.11
CA LEU A 804 2.89 -24.16 22.86
C LEU A 804 4.20 -24.70 22.24
N PRO A 805 4.80 -23.97 21.28
CA PRO A 805 6.15 -24.25 20.82
C PRO A 805 7.17 -24.20 21.96
N GLY A 806 8.22 -25.02 21.90
CA GLY A 806 9.14 -25.23 23.02
C GLY A 806 9.73 -23.97 23.66
N VAL A 807 10.18 -22.99 22.86
CA VAL A 807 10.70 -21.71 23.40
C VAL A 807 9.60 -20.88 24.07
N LYS A 808 8.38 -20.85 23.50
CA LYS A 808 7.24 -20.14 24.10
C LYS A 808 6.79 -20.79 25.40
N ALA A 809 6.78 -22.12 25.46
CA ALA A 809 6.51 -22.86 26.69
C ALA A 809 7.54 -22.51 27.78
N CYS A 810 8.82 -22.43 27.41
CA CYS A 810 9.88 -22.00 28.34
C CYS A 810 9.68 -20.56 28.82
N GLN A 811 9.20 -19.66 27.97
CA GLN A 811 8.86 -18.29 28.39
C GLN A 811 7.75 -18.27 29.45
N VAL A 812 6.68 -19.06 29.26
CA VAL A 812 5.59 -19.18 30.26
C VAL A 812 6.12 -19.69 31.60
N VAL A 813 7.03 -20.67 31.58
CA VAL A 813 7.70 -21.14 32.81
C VAL A 813 8.55 -20.03 33.44
N ILE A 814 9.31 -19.27 32.65
CA ILE A 814 10.11 -18.15 33.16
C ILE A 814 9.24 -17.11 33.85
N ASP A 815 8.13 -16.73 33.20
CA ASP A 815 7.21 -15.72 33.71
C ASP A 815 6.49 -16.21 34.98
N SER A 816 6.08 -17.49 35.00
CA SER A 816 5.34 -18.09 36.14
C SER A 816 6.20 -18.25 37.39
N TYR A 817 7.49 -18.58 37.23
CA TYR A 817 8.42 -18.79 38.34
C TYR A 817 9.30 -17.56 38.64
N GLY A 818 9.13 -16.46 37.89
CA GLY A 818 9.86 -15.20 38.07
C GLY A 818 11.36 -15.29 37.75
N LEU A 819 11.73 -16.05 36.71
CA LEU A 819 13.11 -16.38 36.35
C LEU A 819 13.73 -15.45 35.29
N ALA A 820 13.07 -14.32 34.98
CA ALA A 820 13.44 -13.45 33.86
C ALA A 820 14.85 -12.83 34.00
N ASN A 821 15.36 -12.73 35.23
CA ASN A 821 16.72 -12.26 35.50
C ASN A 821 17.75 -13.40 35.55
N ASP A 822 17.32 -14.66 35.61
CA ASP A 822 18.17 -15.82 35.85
C ASP A 822 18.48 -16.64 34.58
N THR A 823 17.58 -16.64 33.59
CA THR A 823 17.75 -17.38 32.34
C THR A 823 16.92 -16.76 31.21
N THR A 824 17.30 -17.06 29.97
CA THR A 824 16.46 -16.78 28.78
C THR A 824 15.63 -18.01 28.41
N ALA A 825 14.57 -17.82 27.62
CA ALA A 825 13.71 -18.91 27.14
C ALA A 825 14.48 -19.91 26.27
N GLU A 826 15.40 -19.43 25.44
CA GLU A 826 16.27 -20.25 24.60
C GLU A 826 17.23 -21.11 25.43
N GLU A 827 17.82 -20.54 26.49
CA GLU A 827 18.71 -21.27 27.38
C GLU A 827 17.94 -22.35 28.17
N LEU A 828 16.77 -21.99 28.72
CA LEU A 828 15.92 -22.95 29.41
C LEU A 828 15.49 -24.08 28.48
N TYR A 829 15.06 -23.75 27.26
CA TYR A 829 14.68 -24.72 26.24
C TYR A 829 15.82 -25.70 25.91
N LYS A 830 17.05 -25.19 25.79
CA LYS A 830 18.24 -26.02 25.54
C LYS A 830 18.51 -27.00 26.68
N LEU A 831 18.41 -26.54 27.93
CA LEU A 831 18.62 -27.38 29.12
C LEU A 831 17.55 -28.46 29.24
N THR A 832 16.28 -28.09 29.07
CA THR A 832 15.17 -29.03 29.16
C THR A 832 15.17 -30.01 27.99
N SER A 833 15.53 -29.58 26.78
CA SER A 833 15.62 -30.47 25.61
C SER A 833 16.70 -31.52 25.78
N LYS A 834 17.87 -31.12 26.31
CA LYS A 834 18.94 -32.08 26.63
C LYS A 834 18.50 -33.12 27.65
N ARG A 835 17.81 -32.68 28.71
CA ARG A 835 17.29 -33.59 29.74
C ARG A 835 16.22 -34.54 29.19
N GLN A 836 15.37 -34.04 28.30
CA GLN A 836 14.36 -34.82 27.59
C GLN A 836 14.99 -35.90 26.71
N GLU A 837 16.04 -35.57 25.95
CA GLU A 837 16.75 -36.52 25.08
C GLU A 837 17.32 -37.72 25.86
N GLU A 838 17.81 -37.51 27.09
CA GLU A 838 18.27 -38.57 27.98
C GLU A 838 17.14 -39.50 28.43
N LEU A 839 15.92 -38.99 28.52
CA LEU A 839 14.76 -39.66 29.09
C LEU A 839 13.82 -40.27 28.05
N TRP A 840 13.82 -39.81 26.79
CA TRP A 840 12.95 -40.35 25.74
C TRP A 840 13.03 -41.88 25.58
N PRO A 841 14.20 -42.53 25.67
CA PRO A 841 14.27 -44.00 25.60
C PRO A 841 13.53 -44.72 26.73
N THR A 842 13.16 -44.03 27.81
CA THR A 842 12.42 -44.60 28.96
C THR A 842 10.91 -44.42 28.85
N VAL A 843 10.41 -43.74 27.82
CA VAL A 843 8.98 -43.45 27.66
C VAL A 843 8.19 -44.75 27.46
N GLY A 844 7.12 -44.92 28.24
CA GLY A 844 6.22 -46.08 28.13
C GLY A 844 5.03 -45.82 27.22
N ILE A 845 4.40 -46.90 26.74
CA ILE A 845 3.08 -46.87 26.10
C ILE A 845 2.02 -46.70 27.18
N LEU A 846 1.02 -45.86 26.93
CA LEU A 846 -0.08 -45.64 27.87
C LEU A 846 -1.06 -46.83 27.94
N PRO A 847 -1.74 -47.06 29.07
CA PRO A 847 -2.65 -48.19 29.24
C PRO A 847 -3.74 -48.24 28.16
N GLY A 848 -4.05 -49.44 27.66
CA GLY A 848 -5.08 -49.67 26.65
C GLY A 848 -4.67 -49.43 25.19
N VAL A 849 -3.56 -48.72 24.93
CA VAL A 849 -3.11 -48.39 23.57
C VAL A 849 -2.81 -49.65 22.74
N GLU A 850 -1.97 -50.55 23.22
CA GLU A 850 -1.60 -51.77 22.45
C GLU A 850 -2.84 -52.62 22.13
N LYS A 851 -3.76 -52.75 23.09
CA LYS A 851 -5.01 -53.50 22.92
C LYS A 851 -5.88 -52.87 21.83
N LEU A 852 -6.04 -51.55 21.85
CA LEU A 852 -6.86 -50.81 20.90
C LEU A 852 -6.26 -50.85 19.48
N ILE A 853 -4.98 -50.52 19.32
CA ILE A 853 -4.33 -50.48 18.01
C ILE A 853 -4.31 -51.87 17.36
N ASN A 854 -4.03 -52.93 18.13
CA ASN A 854 -4.10 -54.30 17.61
C ASN A 854 -5.52 -54.69 17.19
N TYR A 855 -6.54 -54.32 17.97
CA TYR A 855 -7.94 -54.55 17.63
C TYR A 855 -8.33 -53.88 16.31
N LEU A 856 -8.01 -52.58 16.14
CA LEU A 856 -8.32 -51.82 14.94
C LEU A 856 -7.61 -52.40 13.71
N ASN A 857 -6.36 -52.82 13.87
CA ASN A 857 -5.60 -53.47 12.82
C ASN A 857 -6.19 -54.85 12.43
N GLU A 858 -6.62 -55.66 13.41
CA GLU A 858 -7.28 -56.95 13.16
C GLU A 858 -8.61 -56.77 12.40
N LYS A 859 -9.39 -55.74 12.77
CA LYS A 859 -10.63 -55.34 12.10
C LYS A 859 -10.42 -54.60 10.78
N LYS A 860 -9.16 -54.32 10.42
CA LYS A 860 -8.76 -53.58 9.21
C LYS A 860 -9.38 -52.18 9.14
N ILE A 861 -9.58 -51.55 10.29
CA ILE A 861 -10.02 -50.15 10.37
C ILE A 861 -8.79 -49.27 10.08
N PRO A 862 -8.84 -48.36 9.10
CA PRO A 862 -7.75 -47.45 8.82
C PRO A 862 -7.42 -46.56 10.03
N ILE A 863 -6.13 -46.51 10.38
CA ILE A 863 -5.61 -45.71 11.49
C ILE A 863 -4.46 -44.81 11.03
N GLY A 864 -4.30 -43.66 11.71
CA GLY A 864 -3.19 -42.73 11.48
C GLY A 864 -2.79 -41.94 12.73
N VAL A 865 -1.53 -41.51 12.79
CA VAL A 865 -0.97 -40.69 13.88
C VAL A 865 -0.81 -39.24 13.43
N CYS A 866 -1.31 -38.31 14.23
CA CYS A 866 -1.31 -36.87 13.97
C CYS A 866 -0.66 -36.10 15.14
N THR A 867 0.67 -36.00 15.16
CA THR A 867 1.43 -35.42 16.27
C THR A 867 1.95 -34.02 15.97
N SER A 868 1.98 -33.15 17.00
CA SER A 868 2.66 -31.85 16.92
C SER A 868 4.19 -31.95 17.05
N SER A 869 4.73 -33.13 17.38
CA SER A 869 6.17 -33.37 17.41
C SER A 869 6.79 -33.30 16.02
N HIS A 870 7.99 -32.73 15.92
CA HIS A 870 8.81 -32.79 14.71
C HIS A 870 9.31 -34.22 14.47
N LYS A 871 9.71 -34.53 13.23
CA LYS A 871 10.09 -35.88 12.82
C LYS A 871 11.25 -36.48 13.62
N ASP A 872 12.27 -35.68 13.90
CA ASP A 872 13.42 -36.08 14.73
C ASP A 872 13.00 -36.51 16.14
N LYS A 873 12.12 -35.73 16.78
CA LYS A 873 11.59 -36.04 18.11
C LYS A 873 10.61 -37.21 18.09
N PHE A 874 9.81 -37.32 17.03
CA PHE A 874 8.94 -38.49 16.83
C PHE A 874 9.77 -39.76 16.81
N GLU A 875 10.80 -39.84 15.97
CA GLU A 875 11.67 -41.02 15.85
C GLU A 875 12.34 -41.39 17.19
N LEU A 876 12.81 -40.39 17.96
CA LEU A 876 13.39 -40.63 19.28
C LEU A 876 12.36 -41.19 20.27
N LYS A 877 11.17 -40.58 20.35
CA LYS A 877 10.09 -40.98 21.26
C LYS A 877 9.52 -42.36 20.93
N THR A 878 9.48 -42.74 19.66
CA THR A 878 8.92 -44.03 19.22
C THR A 878 9.96 -45.14 19.09
N SER A 879 11.26 -44.85 19.25
CA SER A 879 12.36 -45.79 18.99
C SER A 879 12.29 -47.14 19.74
N GLN A 880 11.66 -47.18 20.92
CA GLN A 880 11.46 -48.42 21.68
C GLN A 880 10.15 -49.15 21.34
N HIS A 881 9.28 -48.50 20.56
CA HIS A 881 7.91 -48.93 20.28
C HIS A 881 7.65 -49.15 18.78
N ASP A 882 8.71 -49.35 17.99
CA ASP A 882 8.67 -49.51 16.53
C ASP A 882 7.64 -50.54 16.05
N VAL A 883 7.43 -51.62 16.80
CA VAL A 883 6.47 -52.69 16.45
C VAL A 883 5.04 -52.15 16.44
N LEU A 884 4.67 -51.35 17.43
CA LEU A 884 3.35 -50.72 17.53
C LEU A 884 3.17 -49.66 16.43
N PHE A 885 4.16 -48.76 16.27
CA PHE A 885 4.04 -47.65 15.32
C PHE A 885 4.05 -48.10 13.85
N LYS A 886 4.63 -49.27 13.54
CA LYS A 886 4.51 -49.91 12.22
C LYS A 886 3.07 -50.27 11.83
N LEU A 887 2.18 -50.48 12.79
CA LEU A 887 0.76 -50.79 12.51
C LEU A 887 -0.01 -49.62 11.90
N PHE A 888 0.49 -48.39 12.04
CA PHE A 888 -0.07 -47.22 11.34
C PHE A 888 0.35 -47.15 9.86
N ASP A 889 1.21 -48.07 9.41
CA ASP A 889 1.57 -48.29 8.01
C ASP A 889 1.95 -46.98 7.29
N GLY A 890 2.75 -46.12 7.93
CA GLY A 890 3.20 -44.85 7.35
C GLY A 890 2.16 -43.74 7.29
N ASN A 891 0.94 -43.93 7.81
CA ASN A 891 -0.07 -42.87 8.00
C ASN A 891 0.30 -41.99 9.21
N ILE A 892 1.49 -41.39 9.17
CA ILE A 892 2.04 -40.59 10.27
C ILE A 892 2.30 -39.18 9.75
N ILE A 893 1.67 -38.19 10.39
CA ILE A 893 1.90 -36.78 10.13
C ILE A 893 2.54 -36.12 11.36
N THR A 894 3.66 -35.44 11.13
CA THR A 894 4.46 -34.74 12.14
C THR A 894 4.29 -33.21 12.01
N GLY A 895 4.53 -32.48 13.09
CA GLY A 895 4.27 -31.04 13.19
C GLY A 895 5.17 -30.16 12.30
N ASP A 896 6.30 -30.69 11.84
CA ASP A 896 7.23 -30.06 10.91
C ASP A 896 6.87 -30.30 9.43
N ASN A 897 5.73 -30.92 9.14
CA ASN A 897 5.25 -31.03 7.77
C ASN A 897 5.04 -29.63 7.15
N PRO A 898 5.66 -29.32 5.99
CA PRO A 898 5.62 -27.99 5.38
C PRO A 898 4.20 -27.43 5.15
N THR A 899 3.23 -28.30 4.91
CA THR A 899 1.83 -27.93 4.64
C THR A 899 1.12 -27.36 5.87
N ILE A 900 1.58 -27.70 7.09
CA ILE A 900 1.00 -27.25 8.38
C ILE A 900 1.92 -26.34 9.19
N ALA A 901 3.04 -25.88 8.61
CA ALA A 901 3.94 -24.94 9.25
C ALA A 901 3.19 -23.68 9.75
N GLY A 902 3.29 -23.40 11.05
CA GLY A 902 2.57 -22.29 11.71
C GLY A 902 1.06 -22.50 11.89
N LYS A 903 0.53 -23.68 11.56
CA LYS A 903 -0.91 -24.05 11.61
C LYS A 903 -1.16 -25.35 12.39
N GLY A 904 -0.35 -25.64 13.40
CA GLY A 904 -0.53 -26.78 14.30
C GLY A 904 -1.82 -26.68 15.15
N LYS A 905 -2.03 -27.63 16.07
CA LYS A 905 -3.15 -27.58 17.02
C LYS A 905 -3.14 -26.21 17.74
N PRO A 906 -4.28 -25.49 17.87
CA PRO A 906 -5.66 -25.95 17.77
C PRO A 906 -6.33 -25.80 16.39
N TYR A 907 -5.57 -25.62 15.30
CA TYR A 907 -6.14 -25.63 13.95
C TYR A 907 -6.35 -27.07 13.45
N PRO A 908 -7.34 -27.33 12.59
CA PRO A 908 -7.74 -28.70 12.21
C PRO A 908 -6.83 -29.39 11.17
N PHE A 909 -5.88 -28.66 10.59
CA PHE A 909 -5.16 -29.09 9.39
C PHE A 909 -4.41 -30.42 9.54
N ILE A 910 -3.87 -30.70 10.73
CA ILE A 910 -3.13 -31.95 10.97
C ILE A 910 -4.03 -33.18 10.81
N TRP A 911 -5.29 -33.09 11.25
CA TRP A 911 -6.27 -34.16 11.11
C TRP A 911 -6.72 -34.35 9.67
N TRP A 912 -6.91 -33.25 8.93
CA TRP A 912 -7.26 -33.33 7.50
C TRP A 912 -6.17 -33.99 6.67
N ILE A 913 -4.90 -33.70 6.96
CA ILE A 913 -3.78 -34.35 6.26
C ILE A 913 -3.64 -35.81 6.68
N GLY A 914 -3.80 -36.13 7.97
CA GLY A 914 -3.82 -37.52 8.44
C GLY A 914 -4.91 -38.34 7.74
N LEU A 915 -6.10 -37.75 7.58
CA LEU A 915 -7.19 -38.37 6.84
C LEU A 915 -6.90 -38.49 5.33
N ASP A 916 -6.29 -37.48 4.73
CA ASP A 916 -5.90 -37.51 3.32
C ASP A 916 -4.85 -38.59 3.03
N LEU A 917 -3.90 -38.82 3.94
CA LEU A 917 -2.94 -39.93 3.88
C LEU A 917 -3.66 -41.28 3.89
N ILE A 918 -4.60 -41.47 4.82
CA ILE A 918 -5.43 -42.68 4.89
C ILE A 918 -6.23 -42.87 3.59
N ASN A 919 -6.91 -41.82 3.12
CA ASN A 919 -7.75 -41.88 1.92
C ASN A 919 -6.93 -42.21 0.67
N SER A 920 -5.81 -41.51 0.49
CA SER A 920 -4.90 -41.70 -0.65
C SER A 920 -4.30 -43.10 -0.68
N LYS A 921 -3.90 -43.63 0.48
CA LYS A 921 -3.29 -44.95 0.58
C LYS A 921 -4.29 -46.09 0.39
N ASN A 922 -5.48 -45.97 0.98
CA ASN A 922 -6.50 -47.02 0.96
C ASN A 922 -7.44 -46.90 -0.25
N GLY A 923 -7.35 -45.84 -1.06
CA GLY A 923 -8.26 -45.57 -2.17
C GLY A 923 -9.70 -45.29 -1.71
N THR A 924 -9.84 -44.65 -0.54
CA THR A 924 -11.13 -44.39 0.11
C THR A 924 -11.49 -42.90 0.07
N GLN A 925 -12.76 -42.58 0.38
CA GLN A 925 -13.26 -41.20 0.46
C GLN A 925 -13.94 -40.98 1.81
N ILE A 926 -13.21 -41.27 2.89
CA ILE A 926 -13.68 -41.08 4.26
C ILE A 926 -13.71 -39.59 4.56
N LYS A 927 -14.84 -39.11 5.09
CA LYS A 927 -15.02 -37.71 5.50
C LYS A 927 -14.63 -37.50 6.96
N PRO A 928 -14.27 -36.27 7.37
CA PRO A 928 -13.93 -35.99 8.76
C PRO A 928 -15.01 -36.36 9.77
N GLU A 929 -16.31 -36.25 9.41
CA GLU A 929 -17.42 -36.62 10.31
C GLU A 929 -17.53 -38.13 10.54
N GLU A 930 -16.89 -38.93 9.68
CA GLU A 930 -16.80 -40.39 9.76
C GLU A 930 -15.52 -40.84 10.49
N CYS A 931 -14.76 -39.92 11.07
CA CYS A 931 -13.53 -40.20 11.80
C CYS A 931 -13.72 -40.07 13.32
N LEU A 932 -13.14 -41.04 14.03
CA LEU A 932 -12.97 -40.99 15.47
C LEU A 932 -11.56 -40.45 15.79
N ILE A 933 -11.48 -39.33 16.50
CA ILE A 933 -10.22 -38.67 16.85
C ILE A 933 -9.94 -38.94 18.33
N PHE A 934 -8.76 -39.44 18.66
CA PHE A 934 -8.34 -39.63 20.04
C PHE A 934 -7.32 -38.56 20.41
N GLU A 935 -7.53 -37.91 21.55
CA GLU A 935 -6.64 -36.83 22.00
C GLU A 935 -6.60 -36.68 23.53
N ASP A 936 -5.50 -36.19 24.10
CA ASP A 936 -5.32 -35.94 25.55
C ASP A 936 -5.45 -34.46 25.92
N ALA A 937 -4.98 -33.54 25.06
CA ALA A 937 -4.83 -32.13 25.36
C ALA A 937 -6.00 -31.27 24.84
N MET A 938 -6.35 -30.21 25.59
CA MET A 938 -7.46 -29.32 25.24
C MET A 938 -7.29 -28.62 23.86
N PRO A 939 -6.10 -28.09 23.48
CA PRO A 939 -5.91 -27.51 22.13
C PRO A 939 -6.16 -28.53 21.01
N GLY A 940 -5.79 -29.79 21.26
CA GLY A 940 -6.02 -30.87 20.31
C GLY A 940 -7.46 -31.30 20.20
N PHE A 941 -8.19 -31.34 21.33
CA PHE A 941 -9.63 -31.56 21.33
C PHE A 941 -10.35 -30.52 20.46
N ILE A 942 -10.00 -29.24 20.68
CA ILE A 942 -10.53 -28.12 19.88
C ILE A 942 -10.17 -28.30 18.40
N SER A 943 -8.95 -28.76 18.10
CA SER A 943 -8.51 -29.05 16.73
C SER A 943 -9.33 -30.16 16.08
N GLY A 944 -9.56 -31.28 16.77
CA GLY A 944 -10.35 -32.41 16.27
C GLY A 944 -11.81 -32.03 16.04
N LYS A 945 -12.42 -31.31 16.99
CA LYS A 945 -13.77 -30.76 16.85
C LYS A 945 -13.89 -29.82 15.65
N ARG A 946 -12.91 -28.95 15.43
CA ARG A 946 -12.86 -28.05 14.26
C ARG A 946 -12.65 -28.79 12.94
N ALA A 947 -12.01 -29.96 13.00
CA ALA A 947 -11.82 -30.79 11.81
C ALA A 947 -13.12 -31.44 11.34
N GLY A 948 -14.14 -31.52 12.21
CA GLY A 948 -15.42 -32.18 11.98
C GLY A 948 -15.51 -33.59 12.57
N GLY A 949 -14.43 -34.09 13.19
CA GLY A 949 -14.37 -35.42 13.80
C GLY A 949 -15.06 -35.48 15.17
N TYR A 950 -15.42 -36.70 15.58
CA TYR A 950 -15.89 -36.97 16.94
C TYR A 950 -14.69 -37.29 17.83
N VAL A 951 -14.53 -36.58 18.95
CA VAL A 951 -13.29 -36.63 19.72
C VAL A 951 -13.44 -37.44 21.01
N ILE A 952 -12.66 -38.51 21.15
CA ILE A 952 -12.44 -39.21 22.41
C ILE A 952 -11.33 -38.47 23.16
N TRP A 953 -11.70 -37.75 24.21
CA TRP A 953 -10.77 -36.97 25.03
C TRP A 953 -10.29 -37.80 26.21
N VAL A 954 -8.98 -38.00 26.35
CA VAL A 954 -8.35 -38.79 27.42
C VAL A 954 -7.35 -37.92 28.19
N PRO A 955 -7.80 -36.91 28.94
CA PRO A 955 -6.91 -36.03 29.69
C PRO A 955 -6.35 -36.73 30.95
N ASP A 956 -5.20 -36.25 31.45
CA ASP A 956 -4.71 -36.61 32.80
C ASP A 956 -5.74 -36.18 33.86
N ASP A 957 -6.03 -37.05 34.83
CA ASP A 957 -7.01 -36.79 35.89
C ASP A 957 -6.73 -35.46 36.62
N ARG A 958 -5.45 -35.08 36.80
CA ARG A 958 -5.05 -33.83 37.48
C ARG A 958 -5.33 -32.58 36.64
N ALA A 959 -5.47 -32.72 35.33
CA ALA A 959 -5.89 -31.61 34.47
C ALA A 959 -7.37 -31.26 34.71
N LEU A 960 -8.21 -32.25 34.99
CA LEU A 960 -9.65 -32.05 35.24
C LEU A 960 -9.92 -31.28 36.54
N ASP A 961 -9.00 -31.35 37.52
CA ASP A 961 -9.10 -30.59 38.77
C ASP A 961 -8.88 -29.07 38.57
N VAL A 962 -8.15 -28.69 37.51
CA VAL A 962 -7.76 -27.31 37.22
C VAL A 962 -8.67 -26.67 36.17
N ILE A 963 -9.22 -27.46 35.23
CA ILE A 963 -10.11 -26.96 34.19
C ILE A 963 -11.54 -26.78 34.75
N PRO A 964 -12.16 -25.59 34.62
CA PRO A 964 -13.53 -25.37 35.08
C PRO A 964 -14.54 -26.35 34.46
N PRO A 965 -15.44 -26.96 35.25
CA PRO A 965 -16.45 -27.90 34.73
C PRO A 965 -17.36 -27.33 33.62
N SER A 966 -17.59 -26.01 33.64
CA SER A 966 -18.34 -25.31 32.61
C SER A 966 -17.62 -25.32 31.25
N GLU A 967 -16.28 -25.22 31.25
CA GLU A 967 -15.46 -25.23 30.05
C GLU A 967 -15.43 -26.65 29.45
N ILE A 968 -15.31 -27.67 30.29
CA ILE A 968 -15.42 -29.09 29.89
C ILE A 968 -16.78 -29.35 29.22
N THR A 969 -17.87 -28.91 29.84
CA THR A 969 -19.23 -29.10 29.30
C THR A 969 -19.42 -28.35 27.98
N GLN A 970 -18.79 -27.18 27.82
CA GLN A 970 -18.83 -26.39 26.59
C GLN A 970 -18.01 -27.04 25.46
N LEU A 971 -16.86 -27.63 25.79
CA LEU A 971 -15.99 -28.34 24.83
C LEU A 971 -16.74 -29.52 24.22
N ILE A 972 -17.26 -30.40 25.08
CA ILE A 972 -17.94 -31.66 24.73
C ILE A 972 -19.31 -31.42 24.08
N GLY A 973 -19.98 -30.33 24.44
CA GLY A 973 -21.32 -29.99 23.97
C GLY A 973 -22.41 -30.62 24.84
N LYS A 974 -23.66 -30.15 24.66
CA LYS A 974 -24.80 -30.71 25.39
C LYS A 974 -25.03 -32.14 24.89
N ASN A 975 -25.08 -33.11 25.81
CA ASN A 975 -25.26 -34.54 25.51
C ASN A 975 -24.13 -35.15 24.65
N ASN A 976 -22.87 -34.79 24.88
CA ASN A 976 -21.71 -35.40 24.20
C ASN A 976 -21.71 -35.24 22.67
N GLU A 977 -22.25 -34.13 22.15
CA GLU A 977 -22.41 -33.89 20.71
C GLU A 977 -21.08 -33.95 19.91
N TYR A 978 -19.98 -33.50 20.52
CA TYR A 978 -18.67 -33.34 19.87
C TYR A 978 -17.62 -34.34 20.35
N GLY A 979 -17.89 -35.08 21.42
CA GLY A 979 -16.92 -35.98 22.01
C GLY A 979 -17.33 -36.55 23.36
N VAL A 980 -16.48 -37.35 23.97
CA VAL A 980 -16.65 -37.88 25.33
C VAL A 980 -15.31 -37.83 26.07
N ILE A 981 -15.36 -37.75 27.39
CA ILE A 981 -14.16 -37.93 28.23
C ILE A 981 -14.06 -39.39 28.66
N LEU A 982 -12.87 -39.95 28.52
CA LEU A 982 -12.46 -41.19 29.15
C LEU A 982 -11.30 -40.92 30.10
N LYS A 983 -11.14 -41.74 31.14
CA LYS A 983 -9.96 -41.67 32.02
C LYS A 983 -8.77 -42.39 31.43
N SER A 984 -9.03 -43.46 30.68
CA SER A 984 -8.02 -44.30 30.05
C SER A 984 -8.57 -44.87 28.74
N LEU A 985 -7.68 -45.22 27.81
CA LEU A 985 -8.06 -45.98 26.61
C LEU A 985 -8.49 -47.42 26.95
N GLU A 986 -8.26 -47.91 28.17
CA GLU A 986 -8.83 -49.17 28.65
C GLU A 986 -10.35 -49.13 28.81
N ASP A 987 -10.91 -47.94 29.07
CA ASP A 987 -12.34 -47.71 29.20
C ASP A 987 -13.04 -47.56 27.83
N PHE A 988 -12.26 -47.48 26.75
CA PHE A 988 -12.81 -47.37 25.40
C PHE A 988 -13.33 -48.73 24.93
N ASN A 989 -14.63 -48.79 24.63
CA ASN A 989 -15.27 -49.95 24.03
C ASN A 989 -15.58 -49.70 22.54
N PRO A 990 -14.87 -50.34 21.58
CA PRO A 990 -15.09 -50.13 20.15
C PRO A 990 -16.53 -50.40 19.68
N SER A 991 -17.23 -51.34 20.33
CA SER A 991 -18.61 -51.70 19.96
C SER A 991 -19.62 -50.57 20.15
N ASP A 992 -19.36 -49.63 21.06
CA ASP A 992 -20.24 -48.47 21.30
C ASP A 992 -20.21 -47.48 20.12
N TYR A 993 -19.19 -47.60 19.25
CA TYR A 993 -18.94 -46.71 18.12
C TYR A 993 -19.07 -47.43 16.76
N ASN A 994 -19.61 -48.66 16.73
CA ASN A 994 -19.73 -49.48 15.52
C ASN A 994 -18.39 -49.69 14.78
N LEU A 995 -17.28 -49.82 15.53
CA LEU A 995 -15.96 -50.16 15.01
C LEU A 995 -15.75 -51.68 14.91
#